data_AF-A0AAP7DCF1-F1
#
_entry.id   AF-A0AAP7DCF1-F1
#
_cell.length_a   1.000
_cell.length_b   1.000
_cell.length_c   1.000
_cell.angle_alpha   90.00
_cell.angle_beta   90.00
_cell.angle_gamma   90.00
#
_symmetry.space_group_name_H-M   'P 1'
#
loop_
_entity.id
_entity.type
_entity.pdbx_description
1 polymer ?
#
loop_
_entity_poly.entity_id
_entity_poly.type
_entity_poly.pdbx_seq_one_letter_code
_entity_poly.pdbx_strand_id
1 'polypeptide(L)'
;MLKNIIRHPIFISTLLALVLIGGLTAAHFLYPETVSTNILYIGIAAIALVLCAYQLVLFFKKRKQNRDQQLETEEEALSLVLRPLLVGSKKKPIYLMIGNKAAGKKQFLTSSNAIKSIDTSRTKKNDFFEWYESDEAVYLKPDQRLVFQEVSAADSLLWDTMVAEVIRSRPRKPFAGCLFFTDLEFLIISEEEQIDYALTALIDRITSICDQTNTALPVYMVVSKLDKLQGFKEYVQLSPLKHNVEYLSIALKDAKGVLVDYYRDSFNNLVKVIEKNALDSTSQSNDTKEKQAILSFPKQLEICQKEVEYVVQRLSEVNRGAYFIDLRELFFSSCLQGGRKYNLLAKSCSTYFNLPIIASEHTQLSETPYFTRFLVESQILPEADFAGENKTYLKRILRQSRLAMVASIVFLAGGAYLLGTTLDSNLRVIYQLLNIETGDQASSQVRLLDDKLAQAITQIEPVYDAWVEGSEALDEEIVSLNVSRLEPATKMAYQTLLQSIQKELIPVIEQTYRVQLTKYQDKPIQALPVLKGYLMLKEPSKRDLPFMTAQTQSTLSKVIGDSEQVASAMKYLNAYFRTDFAPVNINMDIVRATRRNLLAQSNVDLVYAQLINQANSIDLGTLNIERAVGFDFNNVFNDQIDQELLDISKVYTATGFSTFYRPRVDLMSKDVITNNWVLGLSKNVTPSKEEHEAFKDQIRKKYTDDYISYWRNALSELKVKKYNSIGELTNAIDLVSGPSSPLTTVLKQVYSNTHFSPTGEKELLANKLPTAATEAIDKLADSAEEFVQPDYLLMQRVEQAFFQLNRLQINETPNSPTPWDEIVTALSRLRTYMKDIADSPDPQMASLLAARSRMQSSEADPIIRLKQIAQKSPEPVRSWLLGMVQQSWSVMIAESAKGVQTQWYSEVYTKYRDLALNKYPFDLNAEEEIALEDFELLFSTGGIIDTFVQKNLASFYDTNLWTPKRVDGETMPLTPELLVQLKNYNVIRDTLINKSTNRVSIPFTTKILDLDSSAIRATVKVADSQMSYYHGPSRIRELEWPPKSGDFNVSITIQDVTDEGKQYVLSENGQWAIYRLLGQSTLTNQHDGSFVSDITVSGRDLKLRVKPLSQRNPFTLAELYNFSLPETIDL
;
A
#
# COMPACT_ATOMS: atom_id res chain seq x y z
N MET A 1 -49.10 -0.57 1.26
CA MET A 1 -47.76 0.05 1.05
C MET A 1 -47.83 1.54 0.68
N LEU A 2 -48.69 2.01 -0.23
CA LEU A 2 -48.74 3.42 -0.64
C LEU A 2 -48.94 4.44 0.51
N LYS A 3 -49.73 4.13 1.54
CA LYS A 3 -49.97 5.02 2.70
C LYS A 3 -48.73 5.30 3.57
N ASN A 4 -47.71 4.43 3.55
CA ASN A 4 -46.46 4.63 4.29
C ASN A 4 -45.41 5.39 3.48
N ILE A 5 -45.48 5.36 2.15
CA ILE A 5 -44.57 6.12 1.27
C ILE A 5 -44.90 7.62 1.33
N ILE A 6 -46.19 7.98 1.39
CA ILE A 6 -46.66 9.37 1.42
C ILE A 6 -46.30 10.09 2.73
N ARG A 7 -46.05 9.36 3.83
CA ARG A 7 -45.64 9.95 5.12
C ARG A 7 -44.12 10.13 5.25
N HIS A 8 -43.33 9.68 4.27
CA HIS A 8 -41.88 9.79 4.35
C HIS A 8 -41.47 11.25 4.03
N PRO A 9 -40.78 11.96 4.95
CA PRO A 9 -40.46 13.39 4.76
C PRO A 9 -39.59 13.66 3.53
N ILE A 10 -38.82 12.66 3.10
CA ILE A 10 -38.04 12.68 1.85
C ILE A 10 -38.96 12.71 0.61
N PHE A 11 -40.05 11.95 0.62
CA PHE A 11 -41.00 11.91 -0.50
C PHE A 11 -41.81 13.21 -0.59
N ILE A 12 -42.24 13.76 0.54
CA ILE A 12 -42.99 15.02 0.57
C ILE A 12 -42.11 16.20 0.11
N SER A 13 -40.86 16.28 0.58
CA SER A 13 -39.94 17.35 0.20
C SER A 13 -39.53 17.30 -1.27
N THR A 14 -39.31 16.11 -1.82
CA THR A 14 -39.01 15.93 -3.26
C THR A 14 -40.22 16.22 -4.14
N LEU A 15 -41.43 15.85 -3.71
CA LEU A 15 -42.67 16.20 -4.42
C LEU A 15 -42.90 17.72 -4.44
N LEU A 16 -42.73 18.39 -3.30
CA LEU A 16 -42.91 19.85 -3.19
C LEU A 16 -41.88 20.61 -4.05
N ALA A 17 -40.66 20.10 -4.13
CA ALA A 17 -39.64 20.62 -5.03
C ALA A 17 -39.96 20.45 -6.51
N LEU A 18 -40.45 19.28 -6.91
CA LEU A 18 -40.88 19.04 -8.29
C LEU A 18 -42.05 19.93 -8.68
N VAL A 19 -42.97 20.21 -7.75
CA VAL A 19 -44.07 21.16 -7.96
C VAL A 19 -43.55 22.59 -8.10
N LEU A 20 -42.57 23.01 -7.30
CA LEU A 20 -41.94 24.34 -7.40
C LEU A 20 -41.13 24.52 -8.69
N ILE A 21 -40.36 23.51 -9.10
CA ILE A 21 -39.61 23.50 -10.37
C ILE A 21 -40.59 23.48 -11.55
N GLY A 22 -41.67 22.69 -11.47
CA GLY A 22 -42.75 22.68 -12.44
C GLY A 22 -43.47 24.02 -12.55
N GLY A 23 -43.68 24.71 -11.43
CA GLY A 23 -44.28 26.05 -11.40
C GLY A 23 -43.39 27.11 -12.04
N LEU A 24 -42.08 27.10 -11.76
CA LEU A 24 -41.11 28.02 -12.35
C LEU A 24 -40.92 27.80 -13.86
N THR A 25 -40.89 26.54 -14.29
CA THR A 25 -40.81 26.18 -15.71
C THR A 25 -42.09 26.51 -16.47
N ALA A 26 -43.27 26.29 -15.87
CA ALA A 26 -44.54 26.71 -16.44
C ALA A 26 -44.68 28.24 -16.51
N ALA A 27 -44.19 28.98 -15.50
CA ALA A 27 -44.17 30.44 -15.51
C ALA A 27 -43.30 31.01 -16.65
N HIS A 28 -42.16 30.38 -16.94
CA HIS A 28 -41.33 30.74 -18.08
C HIS A 28 -41.99 30.42 -19.44
N PHE A 29 -42.72 29.31 -19.52
CA PHE A 29 -43.46 28.96 -20.74
C PHE A 29 -44.66 29.88 -21.00
N LEU A 30 -45.30 30.38 -19.95
CA LEU A 30 -46.47 31.27 -20.03
C LEU A 30 -46.09 32.75 -20.25
N TYR A 31 -44.92 33.19 -19.80
CA TYR A 31 -44.44 34.57 -19.94
C TYR A 31 -42.98 34.62 -20.44
N PRO A 32 -42.73 34.26 -21.71
CA PRO A 32 -41.38 34.17 -22.26
C PRO A 32 -40.69 35.53 -22.47
N GLU A 33 -41.44 36.63 -22.51
CA GLU A 33 -40.89 37.98 -22.80
C GLU A 33 -40.32 38.70 -21.56
N THR A 34 -40.54 38.21 -20.33
CA THR A 34 -40.18 38.96 -19.10
C THR A 34 -39.17 38.26 -18.19
N VAL A 35 -38.81 37.00 -18.45
CA VAL A 35 -37.95 36.22 -17.54
C VAL A 35 -36.74 35.70 -18.29
N SER A 36 -35.56 36.28 -17.99
CA SER A 36 -34.30 35.80 -18.54
C SER A 36 -34.04 34.36 -18.10
N THR A 37 -33.57 33.52 -19.04
CA THR A 37 -33.27 32.10 -18.82
C THR A 37 -32.30 31.89 -17.65
N ASN A 38 -31.39 32.84 -17.42
CA ASN A 38 -30.43 32.82 -16.33
C ASN A 38 -31.11 32.88 -14.95
N ILE A 39 -32.16 33.67 -14.76
CA ILE A 39 -32.90 33.77 -13.48
C ILE A 39 -33.62 32.44 -13.18
N LEU A 40 -34.11 31.76 -14.20
CA LEU A 40 -34.73 30.43 -14.05
C LEU A 40 -33.71 29.37 -13.63
N TYR A 41 -32.52 29.34 -14.24
CA TYR A 41 -31.47 28.41 -13.85
C TYR A 41 -30.92 28.70 -12.45
N ILE A 42 -30.77 29.97 -12.07
CA ILE A 42 -30.37 30.36 -10.71
C ILE A 42 -31.46 29.95 -9.70
N GLY A 43 -32.74 30.13 -10.02
CA GLY A 43 -33.86 29.69 -9.18
C GLY A 43 -33.91 28.16 -8.99
N ILE A 44 -33.74 27.40 -10.07
CA ILE A 44 -33.68 25.93 -10.02
C ILE A 44 -32.45 25.46 -9.24
N ALA A 45 -31.28 26.10 -9.44
CA ALA A 45 -30.06 25.77 -8.73
C ALA A 45 -30.18 26.04 -7.22
N ALA A 46 -30.80 27.15 -6.81
CA ALA A 46 -31.05 27.47 -5.41
C ALA A 46 -31.98 26.43 -4.74
N ILE A 47 -33.06 26.03 -5.42
CA ILE A 47 -33.99 25.00 -4.92
C ILE A 47 -33.29 23.64 -4.82
N ALA A 48 -32.47 23.28 -5.82
CA ALA A 48 -31.69 22.04 -5.82
C ALA A 48 -30.66 22.01 -4.67
N LEU A 49 -29.99 23.14 -4.39
CA LEU A 49 -28.99 23.25 -3.33
C LEU A 49 -29.64 23.13 -1.94
N VAL A 50 -30.80 23.75 -1.74
CA VAL A 50 -31.59 23.63 -0.50
C VAL A 50 -32.08 22.18 -0.29
N LEU A 51 -32.51 21.49 -1.36
CA LEU A 51 -32.88 20.06 -1.29
C LEU A 51 -31.70 19.16 -1.00
N CYS A 52 -30.55 19.41 -1.62
CA CYS A 52 -29.34 18.64 -1.41
C CYS A 52 -28.86 18.77 0.05
N ALA A 53 -28.86 20.00 0.59
CA ALA A 53 -28.58 20.27 1.99
C ALA A 53 -29.58 19.56 2.94
N TYR A 54 -30.87 19.62 2.62
CA TYR A 54 -31.92 18.96 3.42
C TYR A 54 -31.81 17.43 3.40
N GLN A 55 -31.52 16.84 2.23
CA GLN A 55 -31.31 15.40 2.11
C GLN A 55 -30.02 14.93 2.78
N LEU A 56 -28.93 15.72 2.72
CA LEU A 56 -27.71 15.45 3.47
C LEU A 56 -27.98 15.41 4.99
N VAL A 57 -28.73 16.38 5.50
CA VAL A 57 -29.15 16.40 6.92
C VAL A 57 -29.97 15.16 7.29
N LEU A 58 -30.89 14.74 6.43
CA LEU A 58 -31.69 13.52 6.65
C LEU A 58 -30.87 12.23 6.52
N PHE A 59 -29.88 12.20 5.63
CA PHE A 59 -28.97 11.07 5.44
C PHE A 59 -28.10 10.84 6.68
N PHE A 60 -27.53 11.92 7.23
CA PHE A 60 -26.80 11.86 8.50
C PHE A 60 -27.69 11.43 9.67
N LYS A 61 -28.96 11.85 9.69
CA LYS A 61 -29.92 11.46 10.72
C LYS A 61 -30.29 9.96 10.64
N LYS A 62 -30.37 9.39 9.43
CA LYS A 62 -30.76 7.98 9.23
C LYS A 62 -29.63 6.98 9.52
N ARG A 63 -28.37 7.38 9.38
CA ARG A 63 -27.19 6.52 9.65
C ARG A 63 -27.01 6.22 11.14
N LYS A 64 -27.66 6.98 12.03
CA LYS A 64 -27.56 6.85 13.49
C LYS A 64 -28.57 5.85 14.12
N GLN A 65 -29.57 5.39 13.38
CA GLN A 65 -30.83 4.93 13.98
C GLN A 65 -30.93 3.44 14.39
N ASN A 66 -29.93 2.58 14.16
CA ASN A 66 -30.09 1.12 14.36
C ASN A 66 -29.31 0.50 15.56
N ARG A 67 -28.67 1.31 16.41
CA ARG A 67 -28.12 0.85 17.72
C ARG A 67 -28.59 1.68 18.93
N ASP A 68 -29.30 2.79 18.68
CA ASP A 68 -29.60 3.83 19.68
C ASP A 68 -31.03 3.74 20.27
N GLN A 69 -31.90 2.83 19.80
CA GLN A 69 -33.33 2.83 20.19
C GLN A 69 -33.63 2.49 21.67
N GLN A 70 -32.75 1.78 22.38
CA GLN A 70 -32.89 1.57 23.84
C GLN A 70 -32.20 2.67 24.66
N LEU A 71 -31.15 3.28 24.12
CA LEU A 71 -30.39 4.37 24.76
C LEU A 71 -31.14 5.70 24.69
N GLU A 72 -31.77 6.01 23.55
CA GLU A 72 -32.59 7.21 23.35
C GLU A 72 -33.78 7.23 24.33
N THR A 73 -34.37 6.09 24.70
CA THR A 73 -35.50 6.06 25.64
C THR A 73 -35.12 6.43 27.08
N GLU A 74 -33.95 6.02 27.58
CA GLU A 74 -33.51 6.39 28.94
C GLU A 74 -33.00 7.85 29.00
N GLU A 75 -32.28 8.30 27.96
CA GLU A 75 -31.84 9.70 27.83
C GLU A 75 -33.04 10.66 27.68
N GLU A 76 -34.03 10.31 26.85
CA GLU A 76 -35.26 11.07 26.72
C GLU A 76 -36.06 11.08 28.03
N ALA A 77 -36.16 9.94 28.74
CA ALA A 77 -36.82 9.89 30.03
C ALA A 77 -36.12 10.77 31.09
N LEU A 78 -34.79 10.74 31.16
CA LEU A 78 -34.00 11.60 32.04
C LEU A 78 -34.24 13.08 31.71
N SER A 79 -34.12 13.46 30.44
CA SER A 79 -34.29 14.84 30.01
C SER A 79 -35.73 15.35 30.18
N LEU A 80 -36.74 14.49 29.97
CA LEU A 80 -38.16 14.82 30.12
C LEU A 80 -38.52 15.13 31.59
N VAL A 81 -37.85 14.48 32.55
CA VAL A 81 -38.04 14.77 33.98
C VAL A 81 -37.18 15.96 34.44
N LEU A 82 -35.93 16.06 33.98
CA LEU A 82 -34.98 17.07 34.45
C LEU A 82 -35.24 18.48 33.87
N ARG A 83 -35.56 18.59 32.58
CA ARG A 83 -35.84 19.89 31.92
C ARG A 83 -36.93 20.71 32.63
N PRO A 84 -38.13 20.17 32.95
CA PRO A 84 -39.16 20.97 33.61
C PRO A 84 -38.75 21.40 35.02
N LEU A 85 -37.97 20.60 35.76
CA LEU A 85 -37.43 20.97 37.06
C LEU A 85 -36.43 22.13 36.94
N LEU A 86 -35.52 22.05 35.96
CA LEU A 86 -34.54 23.09 35.70
C LEU A 86 -35.20 24.42 35.29
N VAL A 87 -36.23 24.38 34.43
CA VAL A 87 -37.01 25.56 34.05
C VAL A 87 -37.78 26.13 35.26
N GLY A 88 -38.36 25.28 36.10
CA GLY A 88 -39.06 25.67 37.31
C GLY A 88 -38.17 26.35 38.36
N SER A 89 -36.89 25.96 38.42
CA SER A 89 -35.91 26.44 39.43
C SER A 89 -35.43 27.89 39.28
N LYS A 90 -35.78 28.58 38.19
CA LYS A 90 -35.35 29.98 37.87
C LYS A 90 -33.83 30.19 37.98
N LYS A 91 -33.36 31.28 38.61
CA LYS A 91 -31.96 31.73 38.79
C LYS A 91 -31.25 31.11 40.03
N LYS A 92 -31.89 30.22 40.80
CA LYS A 92 -31.35 29.70 42.09
C LYS A 92 -30.08 28.85 41.91
N PRO A 93 -28.93 29.10 42.54
CA PRO A 93 -27.70 28.30 42.34
C PRO A 93 -27.93 26.78 42.49
N ILE A 94 -27.36 25.98 41.59
CA ILE A 94 -27.43 24.51 41.62
C ILE A 94 -26.12 23.98 42.18
N TYR A 95 -26.21 23.25 43.29
CA TYR A 95 -25.10 22.55 43.92
C TYR A 95 -25.19 21.05 43.63
N LEU A 96 -24.08 20.49 43.18
CA LEU A 96 -23.96 19.05 42.94
C LEU A 96 -23.56 18.33 44.24
N MET A 97 -24.22 17.22 44.58
CA MET A 97 -23.88 16.42 45.76
C MET A 97 -23.36 15.04 45.38
N ILE A 98 -22.06 14.82 45.53
CA ILE A 98 -21.39 13.55 45.25
C ILE A 98 -20.67 13.02 46.49
N GLY A 99 -20.42 11.72 46.53
CA GLY A 99 -19.77 11.07 47.67
C GLY A 99 -20.07 9.58 47.75
N ASN A 100 -19.38 8.87 48.63
CA ASN A 100 -19.50 7.41 48.78
C ASN A 100 -20.90 6.95 49.25
N LYS A 101 -21.17 5.64 49.10
CA LYS A 101 -22.53 5.06 49.13
C LYS A 101 -23.29 5.31 50.47
N ALA A 102 -22.59 5.58 51.56
CA ALA A 102 -23.15 5.79 52.91
C ALA A 102 -22.71 7.11 53.62
N ALA A 103 -22.29 8.13 52.86
CA ALA A 103 -21.73 9.40 53.38
C ALA A 103 -22.71 10.35 54.10
N GLY A 104 -23.92 9.90 54.45
CA GLY A 104 -24.90 10.75 55.14
C GLY A 104 -25.48 11.91 54.31
N LYS A 105 -25.30 11.94 52.98
CA LYS A 105 -25.72 13.04 52.07
C LYS A 105 -27.16 13.52 52.26
N LYS A 106 -28.11 12.57 52.31
CA LYS A 106 -29.54 12.88 52.50
C LYS A 106 -29.79 13.45 53.89
N GLN A 107 -29.17 12.83 54.89
CA GLN A 107 -29.34 13.23 56.28
C GLN A 107 -28.77 14.63 56.55
N PHE A 108 -27.65 14.97 55.93
CA PHE A 108 -27.07 16.31 55.97
C PHE A 108 -28.07 17.40 55.51
N LEU A 109 -28.81 17.14 54.42
CA LEU A 109 -29.84 18.06 53.95
C LEU A 109 -31.03 18.15 54.91
N THR A 110 -31.52 17.00 55.41
CA THR A 110 -32.71 16.99 56.27
C THR A 110 -32.44 17.51 57.68
N SER A 111 -31.19 17.46 58.15
CA SER A 111 -30.81 17.83 59.52
C SER A 111 -30.30 19.27 59.67
N SER A 112 -30.03 19.98 58.57
CA SER A 112 -29.63 21.39 58.59
C SER A 112 -30.86 22.29 58.73
N ASN A 113 -30.84 23.27 59.64
CA ASN A 113 -31.97 24.18 59.83
C ASN A 113 -32.10 25.24 58.73
N ALA A 114 -31.00 25.62 58.07
CA ALA A 114 -31.02 26.51 56.90
C ALA A 114 -31.79 25.87 55.72
N ILE A 115 -31.91 24.55 55.73
CA ILE A 115 -32.54 23.74 54.68
C ILE A 115 -33.98 23.32 55.10
N LYS A 116 -34.51 23.79 56.24
CA LYS A 116 -35.82 23.38 56.76
C LYS A 116 -37.04 23.86 55.97
N SER A 117 -36.88 24.72 54.97
CA SER A 117 -37.90 24.96 53.95
C SER A 117 -37.67 24.12 52.68
N ILE A 118 -37.08 22.92 52.77
CA ILE A 118 -37.22 21.93 51.69
C ILE A 118 -38.73 21.71 51.51
N ASP A 119 -39.24 22.22 50.39
CA ASP A 119 -40.61 22.01 49.99
C ASP A 119 -40.72 20.54 49.55
N THR A 120 -41.24 19.70 50.44
CA THR A 120 -41.40 18.25 50.19
C THR A 120 -42.29 17.98 48.97
N SER A 121 -43.10 18.97 48.55
CA SER A 121 -43.89 18.90 47.32
C SER A 121 -43.06 19.08 46.03
N ARG A 122 -41.88 19.71 46.13
CA ARG A 122 -40.96 19.97 45.00
C ARG A 122 -39.77 19.02 44.95
N THR A 123 -39.55 18.22 45.99
CA THR A 123 -38.56 17.15 45.93
C THR A 123 -39.03 16.04 45.00
N LYS A 124 -38.21 15.68 44.00
CA LYS A 124 -38.50 14.55 43.11
C LYS A 124 -37.38 13.52 43.19
N LYS A 125 -37.76 12.26 43.28
CA LYS A 125 -36.86 11.12 43.22
C LYS A 125 -37.15 10.35 41.95
N ASN A 126 -36.11 10.08 41.19
CA ASN A 126 -36.13 9.17 40.04
C ASN A 126 -34.96 8.18 40.19
N ASP A 127 -34.91 7.17 39.34
CA ASP A 127 -33.85 6.15 39.30
C ASP A 127 -32.47 6.74 38.95
N PHE A 128 -32.44 7.95 38.37
CA PHE A 128 -31.22 8.63 37.94
C PHE A 128 -30.70 9.68 38.92
N PHE A 129 -31.59 10.42 39.59
CA PHE A 129 -31.20 11.49 40.52
C PHE A 129 -32.30 11.81 41.55
N GLU A 130 -31.89 12.39 42.67
CA GLU A 130 -32.74 12.99 43.69
C GLU A 130 -32.58 14.52 43.62
N TRP A 131 -33.70 15.23 43.46
CA TRP A 131 -33.77 16.68 43.40
C TRP A 131 -34.29 17.25 44.71
N TYR A 132 -33.51 18.13 45.32
CA TYR A 132 -33.90 18.87 46.52
C TYR A 132 -33.87 20.37 46.23
N GLU A 133 -34.97 21.06 46.51
CA GLU A 133 -35.09 22.51 46.30
C GLU A 133 -35.37 23.20 47.64
N SER A 134 -34.56 24.19 47.97
CA SER A 134 -34.84 25.17 49.03
C SER A 134 -35.20 26.53 48.41
N ASP A 135 -35.55 27.50 49.25
CA ASP A 135 -35.84 28.87 48.77
C ASP A 135 -34.63 29.53 48.10
N GLU A 136 -33.42 29.21 48.55
CA GLU A 136 -32.19 29.87 48.11
C GLU A 136 -31.37 29.06 47.09
N ALA A 137 -31.42 27.73 47.12
CA ALA A 137 -30.59 26.89 46.28
C ALA A 137 -31.27 25.57 45.87
N VAL A 138 -30.70 24.92 44.87
CA VAL A 138 -31.06 23.57 44.44
C VAL A 138 -29.90 22.64 44.72
N TYR A 139 -30.18 21.48 45.30
CA TYR A 139 -29.21 20.41 45.50
C TYR A 139 -29.58 19.22 44.61
N LEU A 140 -28.70 18.94 43.65
CA LEU A 140 -28.82 17.80 42.75
C LEU A 140 -27.95 16.67 43.28
N LYS A 141 -28.58 15.57 43.69
CA LYS A 141 -27.89 14.36 44.13
C LYS A 141 -28.04 13.28 43.06
N PRO A 142 -27.00 12.99 42.27
CA PRO A 142 -27.04 11.90 41.30
C PRO A 142 -27.14 10.55 42.00
N ASP A 143 -27.79 9.58 41.36
CA ASP A 143 -27.78 8.20 41.84
C ASP A 143 -26.37 7.59 41.74
N GLN A 144 -26.11 6.60 42.59
CA GLN A 144 -24.81 5.91 42.63
C GLN A 144 -24.48 5.21 41.31
N ARG A 145 -25.50 4.76 40.55
CA ARG A 145 -25.32 4.19 39.21
C ARG A 145 -24.61 5.18 38.27
N LEU A 146 -25.01 6.45 38.28
CA LEU A 146 -24.41 7.47 37.41
C LEU A 146 -23.02 7.92 37.88
N VAL A 147 -22.76 7.84 39.19
CA VAL A 147 -21.48 8.23 39.78
C VAL A 147 -20.41 7.16 39.55
N PHE A 148 -20.68 5.91 39.93
CA PHE A 148 -19.70 4.82 39.88
C PHE A 148 -19.70 4.03 38.56
N GLN A 149 -20.76 4.11 37.75
CA GLN A 149 -20.86 3.52 36.39
C GLN A 149 -20.45 2.03 36.32
N GLU A 150 -20.78 1.25 37.35
CA GLU A 150 -20.36 -0.16 37.50
C GLU A 150 -21.10 -1.13 36.55
N VAL A 151 -22.24 -0.72 35.98
CA VAL A 151 -23.22 -1.64 35.37
C VAL A 151 -23.21 -1.61 33.83
N SER A 152 -23.05 -0.44 33.20
CA SER A 152 -23.10 -0.32 31.74
C SER A 152 -22.34 0.89 31.22
N ALA A 153 -21.71 0.76 30.04
CA ALA A 153 -21.12 1.87 29.30
C ALA A 153 -22.16 2.97 28.94
N ALA A 154 -23.45 2.62 28.92
CA ALA A 154 -24.57 3.54 28.75
C ALA A 154 -24.67 4.61 29.85
N ASP A 155 -24.20 4.29 31.07
CA ASP A 155 -24.33 5.19 32.23
C ASP A 155 -23.45 6.44 32.09
N SER A 156 -22.38 6.37 31.28
CA SER A 156 -21.54 7.52 30.93
C SER A 156 -22.27 8.55 30.07
N LEU A 157 -23.03 8.09 29.07
CA LEU A 157 -23.84 8.94 28.21
C LEU A 157 -25.02 9.58 28.97
N LEU A 158 -25.61 8.84 29.92
CA LEU A 158 -26.65 9.38 30.80
C LEU A 158 -26.11 10.48 31.72
N TRP A 159 -24.90 10.32 32.26
CA TRP A 159 -24.22 11.36 33.02
C TRP A 159 -23.97 12.61 32.17
N ASP A 160 -23.40 12.44 30.98
CA ASP A 160 -23.13 13.56 30.06
C ASP A 160 -24.41 14.27 29.62
N THR A 161 -25.49 13.51 29.40
CA THR A 161 -26.81 14.06 29.07
C THR A 161 -27.38 14.87 30.22
N MET A 162 -27.27 14.39 31.46
CA MET A 162 -27.67 15.12 32.66
C MET A 162 -26.92 16.46 32.77
N VAL A 163 -25.60 16.44 32.62
CA VAL A 163 -24.75 17.65 32.66
C VAL A 163 -25.11 18.60 31.52
N ALA A 164 -25.30 18.08 30.30
CA ALA A 164 -25.67 18.87 29.14
C ALA A 164 -27.03 19.56 29.29
N GLU A 165 -28.02 18.92 29.93
CA GLU A 165 -29.31 19.54 30.22
C GLU A 165 -29.19 20.67 31.24
N VAL A 166 -28.33 20.53 32.26
CA VAL A 166 -28.02 21.61 33.20
C VAL A 166 -27.34 22.78 32.49
N ILE A 167 -26.33 22.51 31.66
CA ILE A 167 -25.65 23.52 30.83
C ILE A 167 -26.65 24.20 29.88
N ARG A 168 -27.57 23.46 29.29
CA ARG A 168 -28.59 24.00 28.38
C ARG A 168 -29.53 24.96 29.10
N SER A 169 -30.01 24.61 30.28
CA SER A 169 -30.85 25.48 31.10
C SER A 169 -30.07 26.72 31.58
N ARG A 170 -28.79 26.53 31.93
CA ARG A 170 -27.93 27.56 32.51
C ARG A 170 -26.58 27.64 31.81
N PRO A 171 -26.54 28.26 30.62
CA PRO A 171 -25.36 28.21 29.78
C PRO A 171 -24.17 29.01 30.31
N ARG A 172 -24.41 30.01 31.17
CA ARG A 172 -23.35 30.85 31.75
C ARG A 172 -22.71 30.24 33.00
N LYS A 173 -23.51 29.84 33.99
CA LYS A 173 -23.06 29.22 35.25
C LYS A 173 -23.89 27.96 35.51
N PRO A 174 -23.47 26.79 34.98
CA PRO A 174 -24.24 25.54 35.08
C PRO A 174 -24.37 25.04 36.52
N PHE A 175 -23.26 25.02 37.26
CA PHE A 175 -23.18 24.63 38.67
C PHE A 175 -22.52 25.75 39.48
N ALA A 176 -23.05 26.01 40.68
CA ALA A 176 -22.49 26.99 41.63
C ALA A 176 -21.36 26.39 42.50
N GLY A 177 -21.38 25.08 42.68
CA GLY A 177 -20.35 24.35 43.40
C GLY A 177 -20.72 22.89 43.61
N CYS A 178 -19.80 22.12 44.16
CA CYS A 178 -19.96 20.70 44.45
C CYS A 178 -19.71 20.43 45.93
N LEU A 179 -20.67 19.78 46.58
CA LEU A 179 -20.55 19.26 47.92
C LEU A 179 -20.00 17.83 47.83
N PHE A 180 -18.73 17.66 48.20
CA PHE A 180 -18.03 16.39 48.17
C PHE A 180 -18.10 15.72 49.55
N PHE A 181 -18.86 14.64 49.65
CA PHE A 181 -19.03 13.91 50.90
C PHE A 181 -18.13 12.69 50.96
N THR A 182 -17.35 12.62 52.04
CA THR A 182 -16.65 11.40 52.44
C THR A 182 -17.07 11.01 53.85
N ASP A 183 -16.86 9.75 54.21
CA ASP A 183 -17.24 9.20 55.50
C ASP A 183 -15.97 8.76 56.22
N LEU A 184 -15.79 9.22 57.46
CA LEU A 184 -14.65 8.82 58.27
C LEU A 184 -14.66 7.32 58.57
N GLU A 185 -15.82 6.70 58.74
CA GLU A 185 -15.97 5.25 58.92
C GLU A 185 -15.46 4.49 57.69
N PHE A 186 -15.75 5.00 56.48
CA PHE A 186 -15.24 4.43 55.23
C PHE A 186 -13.72 4.56 55.13
N LEU A 187 -13.17 5.74 55.41
CA LEU A 187 -11.72 5.96 55.38
C LEU A 187 -10.95 5.08 56.40
N ILE A 188 -11.56 4.78 57.55
CA ILE A 188 -10.93 3.96 58.58
C ILE A 188 -11.03 2.45 58.30
N ILE A 189 -12.14 1.97 57.73
CA ILE A 189 -12.40 0.52 57.60
C ILE A 189 -11.94 -0.02 56.26
N SER A 190 -12.14 0.73 55.19
CA SER A 190 -11.87 0.25 53.84
C SER A 190 -10.37 0.15 53.56
N GLU A 191 -10.02 -0.78 52.68
CA GLU A 191 -8.65 -0.92 52.18
C GLU A 191 -8.30 0.25 51.26
N GLU A 192 -7.00 0.56 51.13
CA GLU A 192 -6.50 1.69 50.33
C GLU A 192 -7.02 1.63 48.88
N GLU A 193 -7.11 0.43 48.28
CA GLU A 193 -7.63 0.23 46.91
C GLU A 193 -9.12 0.62 46.76
N GLN A 194 -9.95 0.29 47.76
CA GLN A 194 -11.38 0.65 47.74
C GLN A 194 -11.58 2.16 47.89
N ILE A 195 -10.72 2.79 48.70
CA ILE A 195 -10.72 4.24 48.88
C ILE A 195 -10.31 4.91 47.57
N ASP A 196 -9.21 4.47 46.95
CA ASP A 196 -8.73 5.06 45.68
C ASP A 196 -9.71 4.86 44.53
N TYR A 197 -10.35 3.69 44.43
CA TYR A 197 -11.42 3.45 43.44
C TYR A 197 -12.58 4.44 43.62
N ALA A 198 -13.04 4.63 44.86
CA ALA A 198 -14.15 5.53 45.14
C ALA A 198 -13.78 7.00 44.87
N LEU A 199 -12.57 7.41 45.23
CA LEU A 199 -12.07 8.77 44.98
C LEU A 199 -11.89 9.04 43.50
N THR A 200 -11.32 8.09 42.75
CA THR A 200 -11.12 8.20 41.29
C THR A 200 -12.46 8.37 40.57
N ALA A 201 -13.45 7.52 40.87
CA ALA A 201 -14.77 7.64 40.27
C ALA A 201 -15.45 8.99 40.56
N LEU A 202 -15.30 9.52 41.78
CA LEU A 202 -15.86 10.83 42.14
C LEU A 202 -15.14 11.99 41.46
N ILE A 203 -13.80 11.93 41.41
CA ILE A 203 -12.96 12.92 40.72
C ILE A 203 -13.31 12.97 39.23
N ASP A 204 -13.46 11.81 38.58
CA ASP A 204 -13.80 11.69 37.16
C ASP A 204 -15.14 12.38 36.81
N ARG A 205 -16.10 12.40 37.74
CA ARG A 205 -17.38 13.12 37.55
C ARG A 205 -17.20 14.63 37.63
N ILE A 206 -16.34 15.11 38.52
CA ILE A 206 -16.04 16.53 38.63
C ILE A 206 -15.25 16.99 37.41
N THR A 207 -14.23 16.24 36.99
CA THR A 207 -13.40 16.56 35.81
C THR A 207 -14.24 16.56 34.53
N SER A 208 -15.13 15.57 34.35
CA SER A 208 -16.09 15.54 33.23
C SER A 208 -16.93 16.82 33.11
N ILE A 209 -17.43 17.36 34.23
CA ILE A 209 -18.17 18.64 34.24
C ILE A 209 -17.25 19.80 33.86
N CYS A 210 -16.03 19.81 34.40
CA CYS A 210 -15.07 20.87 34.18
C CYS A 210 -14.54 20.87 32.73
N ASP A 211 -14.44 19.73 32.08
CA ASP A 211 -14.08 19.61 30.66
C ASP A 211 -15.14 20.22 29.75
N GLN A 212 -16.42 19.97 30.04
CA GLN A 212 -17.54 20.52 29.25
C GLN A 212 -17.70 22.03 29.44
N THR A 213 -17.43 22.55 30.64
CA THR A 213 -17.60 23.98 30.97
C THR A 213 -16.31 24.80 30.81
N ASN A 214 -15.15 24.14 30.83
CA ASN A 214 -13.80 24.72 30.84
C ASN A 214 -13.63 25.79 31.93
N THR A 215 -14.15 25.47 33.12
CA THR A 215 -14.13 26.31 34.32
C THR A 215 -13.84 25.47 35.54
N ALA A 216 -13.07 26.01 36.48
CA ALA A 216 -12.85 25.36 37.75
C ALA A 216 -14.15 25.36 38.59
N LEU A 217 -14.51 24.19 39.13
CA LEU A 217 -15.68 24.04 39.99
C LEU A 217 -15.27 24.22 41.47
N PRO A 218 -15.94 25.11 42.23
CA PRO A 218 -15.75 25.19 43.67
C PRO A 218 -16.20 23.90 44.35
N VAL A 219 -15.30 23.24 45.08
CA VAL A 219 -15.58 22.01 45.81
C VAL A 219 -15.48 22.26 47.32
N TYR A 220 -16.56 21.94 48.03
CA TYR A 220 -16.64 21.96 49.48
C TYR A 220 -16.63 20.53 50.00
N MET A 221 -15.61 20.17 50.77
CA MET A 221 -15.44 18.82 51.27
C MET A 221 -16.09 18.65 52.63
N VAL A 222 -16.94 17.65 52.79
CA VAL A 222 -17.64 17.33 54.03
C VAL A 222 -17.24 15.92 54.47
N VAL A 223 -16.47 15.84 55.55
CA VAL A 223 -16.14 14.59 56.23
C VAL A 223 -17.26 14.32 57.24
N SER A 224 -18.05 13.30 56.95
CA SER A 224 -19.20 12.87 57.73
C SER A 224 -18.83 11.78 58.74
N LYS A 225 -19.74 11.55 59.70
CA LYS A 225 -19.67 10.50 60.74
C LYS A 225 -18.49 10.62 61.70
N LEU A 226 -18.16 11.85 62.12
CA LEU A 226 -17.14 12.08 63.14
C LEU A 226 -17.51 11.44 64.50
N ASP A 227 -18.80 11.16 64.74
CA ASP A 227 -19.33 10.47 65.93
C ASP A 227 -18.87 9.02 66.09
N LYS A 228 -18.32 8.44 65.03
CA LYS A 228 -17.76 7.09 65.05
C LYS A 228 -16.47 7.00 65.84
N LEU A 229 -15.77 8.11 66.06
CA LEU A 229 -14.63 8.17 66.96
C LEU A 229 -15.10 8.11 68.41
N GLN A 230 -14.48 7.24 69.20
CA GLN A 230 -14.78 7.15 70.62
C GLN A 230 -14.45 8.48 71.32
N GLY A 231 -15.39 9.02 72.10
CA GLY A 231 -15.22 10.26 72.85
C GLY A 231 -15.69 11.53 72.17
N PHE A 232 -16.08 11.48 70.89
CA PHE A 232 -16.62 12.66 70.18
C PHE A 232 -17.90 13.19 70.81
N LYS A 233 -18.87 12.30 71.10
CA LYS A 233 -20.18 12.70 71.64
C LYS A 233 -20.04 13.33 73.02
N GLU A 234 -19.22 12.70 73.86
CA GLU A 234 -18.92 13.13 75.22
C GLU A 234 -18.20 14.49 75.21
N TYR A 235 -17.25 14.69 74.28
CA TYR A 235 -16.56 15.97 74.07
C TYR A 235 -17.53 17.08 73.61
N VAL A 236 -18.32 16.86 72.56
CA VAL A 236 -19.19 17.90 71.98
C VAL A 236 -20.36 18.27 72.89
N GLN A 237 -20.86 17.35 73.71
CA GLN A 237 -21.94 17.63 74.66
C GLN A 237 -21.52 18.58 75.78
N LEU A 238 -20.29 18.45 76.27
CA LEU A 238 -19.73 19.21 77.39
C LEU A 238 -18.84 20.38 76.95
N SER A 239 -18.50 20.45 75.66
CA SER A 239 -17.70 21.55 75.11
C SER A 239 -18.56 22.82 74.91
N PRO A 240 -18.03 24.01 75.24
CA PRO A 240 -18.68 25.28 74.93
C PRO A 240 -18.81 25.53 73.41
N LEU A 241 -18.10 24.75 72.59
CA LEU A 241 -18.05 24.89 71.13
C LEU A 241 -19.19 24.18 70.38
N LYS A 242 -20.17 23.60 71.09
CA LYS A 242 -21.30 22.85 70.52
C LYS A 242 -22.07 23.55 69.39
N HIS A 243 -22.03 24.89 69.32
CA HIS A 243 -22.81 25.69 68.37
C HIS A 243 -21.95 26.47 67.35
N ASN A 244 -20.62 26.47 67.46
CA ASN A 244 -19.75 27.27 66.60
C ASN A 244 -19.15 26.40 65.48
N VAL A 245 -19.51 26.69 64.23
CA VAL A 245 -19.10 25.92 63.05
C VAL A 245 -17.61 26.13 62.72
N GLU A 246 -17.05 27.30 63.05
CA GLU A 246 -15.67 27.71 62.71
C GLU A 246 -14.57 26.80 63.28
N TYR A 247 -14.85 26.03 64.33
CA TYR A 247 -13.85 25.22 65.03
C TYR A 247 -13.65 23.82 64.43
N LEU A 248 -14.50 23.41 63.48
CA LEU A 248 -14.41 22.14 62.77
C LEU A 248 -14.41 22.34 61.24
N SER A 249 -13.92 23.49 60.80
CA SER A 249 -13.71 23.84 59.39
C SER A 249 -12.25 24.21 59.14
N ILE A 250 -11.71 23.82 57.99
CA ILE A 250 -10.41 24.25 57.48
C ILE A 250 -10.64 25.00 56.17
N ALA A 251 -10.30 26.29 56.14
CA ALA A 251 -10.46 27.17 54.98
C ALA A 251 -9.33 26.94 53.96
N LEU A 252 -9.45 25.89 53.14
CA LEU A 252 -8.45 25.55 52.12
C LEU A 252 -8.30 26.61 51.02
N LYS A 253 -9.28 27.52 50.88
CA LYS A 253 -9.23 28.67 49.96
C LYS A 253 -8.07 29.64 50.22
N ASP A 254 -7.54 29.66 51.45
CA ASP A 254 -6.40 30.52 51.81
C ASP A 254 -5.04 29.91 51.42
N ALA A 255 -5.02 28.64 50.99
CA ALA A 255 -3.81 27.99 50.50
C ALA A 255 -3.46 28.51 49.10
N LYS A 256 -2.41 29.35 49.02
CA LYS A 256 -1.87 29.93 47.78
C LYS A 256 -1.11 28.89 46.93
N GLY A 257 -1.74 27.78 46.58
CA GLY A 257 -1.19 26.70 45.75
C GLY A 257 -0.45 25.58 46.50
N VAL A 258 -0.27 25.69 47.82
CA VAL A 258 0.34 24.64 48.66
C VAL A 258 -0.72 24.04 49.59
N LEU A 259 -1.65 23.28 49.00
CA LEU A 259 -2.86 22.81 49.69
C LEU A 259 -2.59 21.78 50.79
N VAL A 260 -1.69 20.82 50.55
CA VAL A 260 -1.46 19.68 51.46
C VAL A 260 -0.72 20.12 52.73
N ASP A 261 0.34 20.93 52.60
CA ASP A 261 1.08 21.42 53.77
C ASP A 261 0.23 22.39 54.59
N TYR A 262 -0.54 23.26 53.94
CA TYR A 262 -1.48 24.16 54.62
C TYR A 262 -2.57 23.39 55.37
N TYR A 263 -3.10 22.31 54.76
CA TYR A 263 -4.03 21.41 55.44
C TYR A 263 -3.38 20.77 56.67
N ARG A 264 -2.16 20.24 56.56
CA ARG A 264 -1.45 19.59 57.67
C ARG A 264 -1.26 20.55 58.85
N ASP A 265 -0.80 21.78 58.58
CA ASP A 265 -0.61 22.81 59.61
C ASP A 265 -1.94 23.24 60.24
N SER A 266 -2.97 23.46 59.41
CA SER A 266 -4.31 23.88 59.87
C SER A 266 -4.99 22.79 60.70
N PHE A 267 -4.86 21.52 60.30
CA PHE A 267 -5.39 20.37 61.04
C PHE A 267 -4.67 20.19 62.38
N ASN A 268 -3.34 20.33 62.42
CA ASN A 268 -2.58 20.30 63.67
C ASN A 268 -3.00 21.42 64.62
N ASN A 269 -3.25 22.62 64.11
CA ASN A 269 -3.75 23.74 64.91
C ASN A 269 -5.16 23.45 65.44
N LEU A 270 -6.04 22.89 64.62
CA LEU A 270 -7.38 22.47 65.04
C LEU A 270 -7.31 21.42 66.17
N VAL A 271 -6.46 20.40 66.04
CA VAL A 271 -6.26 19.38 67.08
C VAL A 271 -5.75 20.01 68.38
N LYS A 272 -4.79 20.94 68.33
CA LYS A 272 -4.29 21.67 69.52
C LYS A 272 -5.38 22.49 70.20
N VAL A 273 -6.26 23.14 69.44
CA VAL A 273 -7.41 23.88 69.98
C VAL A 273 -8.38 22.92 70.68
N ILE A 274 -8.65 21.77 70.05
CA ILE A 274 -9.51 20.73 70.62
C ILE A 274 -8.90 20.13 71.89
N GLU A 275 -7.59 19.86 71.90
CA GLU A 275 -6.83 19.32 73.04
C GLU A 275 -6.85 20.27 74.23
N LYS A 276 -6.62 21.57 74.00
CA LYS A 276 -6.72 22.61 75.04
C LYS A 276 -8.12 22.67 75.66
N ASN A 277 -9.16 22.64 74.82
CA ASN A 277 -10.56 22.69 75.27
C ASN A 277 -11.05 21.36 75.87
N ALA A 278 -10.42 20.24 75.55
CA ALA A 278 -10.76 18.93 76.12
C ALA A 278 -10.46 18.89 77.62
N LEU A 279 -9.39 19.56 78.08
CA LEU A 279 -9.09 19.72 79.50
C LEU A 279 -10.21 20.48 80.22
N ASP A 280 -10.66 21.59 79.64
CA ASP A 280 -11.77 22.39 80.19
C ASP A 280 -13.10 21.61 80.19
N SER A 281 -13.38 20.86 79.13
CA SER A 281 -14.58 20.01 79.02
C SER A 281 -14.56 18.84 80.02
N THR A 282 -13.38 18.29 80.31
CA THR A 282 -13.17 17.22 81.31
C THR A 282 -13.52 17.69 82.73
N SER A 283 -13.34 18.99 83.03
CA SER A 283 -13.69 19.56 84.32
C SER A 283 -15.21 19.57 84.60
N GLN A 284 -16.04 19.50 83.55
CA GLN A 284 -17.51 19.58 83.64
C GLN A 284 -18.18 18.22 83.87
N SER A 285 -17.50 17.10 83.58
CA SER A 285 -18.01 15.76 83.88
C SER A 285 -17.50 15.26 85.23
N ASN A 286 -18.28 14.42 85.90
CA ASN A 286 -17.87 13.69 87.12
C ASN A 286 -17.58 12.21 86.86
N ASP A 287 -17.93 11.66 85.69
CA ASP A 287 -17.68 10.25 85.36
C ASP A 287 -16.25 10.04 84.82
N THR A 288 -15.51 9.15 85.46
CA THR A 288 -14.17 8.72 85.04
C THR A 288 -14.12 8.19 83.61
N LYS A 289 -15.16 7.48 83.15
CA LYS A 289 -15.21 6.92 81.79
C LYS A 289 -15.44 8.02 80.74
N GLU A 290 -16.32 8.97 81.03
CA GLU A 290 -16.52 10.15 80.17
C GLU A 290 -15.25 11.00 80.10
N LYS A 291 -14.57 11.24 81.23
CA LYS A 291 -13.29 11.96 81.26
C LYS A 291 -12.23 11.29 80.39
N GLN A 292 -12.09 9.97 80.48
CA GLN A 292 -11.16 9.22 79.64
C GLN A 292 -11.53 9.33 78.15
N ALA A 293 -12.82 9.22 77.82
CA ALA A 293 -13.32 9.39 76.46
C ALA A 293 -13.00 10.80 75.91
N ILE A 294 -13.30 11.87 76.66
CA ILE A 294 -13.05 13.27 76.29
C ILE A 294 -11.56 13.53 76.04
N LEU A 295 -10.69 13.05 76.93
CA LEU A 295 -9.23 13.23 76.80
C LEU A 295 -8.63 12.41 75.66
N SER A 296 -9.22 11.26 75.32
CA SER A 296 -8.74 10.41 74.23
C SER A 296 -9.15 10.92 72.84
N PHE A 297 -10.24 11.69 72.74
CA PHE A 297 -10.79 12.15 71.47
C PHE A 297 -9.82 13.02 70.64
N PRO A 298 -9.13 14.04 71.19
CA PRO A 298 -8.16 14.84 70.42
C PRO A 298 -7.07 14.00 69.76
N LYS A 299 -6.55 12.98 70.47
CA LYS A 299 -5.53 12.06 69.95
C LYS A 299 -6.07 11.07 68.93
N GLN A 300 -7.32 10.64 69.07
CA GLN A 300 -7.98 9.84 68.02
C GLN A 300 -8.22 10.67 66.75
N LEU A 301 -8.56 11.95 66.89
CA LEU A 301 -8.69 12.86 65.75
C LEU A 301 -7.35 13.14 65.07
N GLU A 302 -6.27 13.27 65.83
CA GLU A 302 -4.89 13.41 65.32
C GLU A 302 -4.51 12.27 64.37
N ILE A 303 -4.88 11.02 64.70
CA ILE A 303 -4.62 9.84 63.85
C ILE A 303 -5.36 9.93 62.51
N CYS A 304 -6.56 10.53 62.47
CA CYS A 304 -7.33 10.71 61.25
C CYS A 304 -6.71 11.72 60.27
N GLN A 305 -5.69 12.48 60.68
CA GLN A 305 -5.06 13.48 59.82
C GLN A 305 -4.62 12.87 58.50
N LYS A 306 -3.94 11.71 58.53
CA LYS A 306 -3.38 11.03 57.35
C LYS A 306 -4.49 10.56 56.39
N GLU A 307 -5.58 10.02 56.93
CA GLU A 307 -6.69 9.51 56.12
C GLU A 307 -7.41 10.61 55.35
N VAL A 308 -7.58 11.77 55.99
CA VAL A 308 -8.19 12.95 55.34
C VAL A 308 -7.17 13.67 54.46
N GLU A 309 -5.88 13.68 54.82
CA GLU A 309 -4.78 14.19 54.00
C GLU A 309 -4.74 13.49 52.64
N TYR A 310 -4.93 12.16 52.63
CA TYR A 310 -4.97 11.37 51.41
C TYR A 310 -6.04 11.86 50.43
N VAL A 311 -7.25 12.15 50.91
CA VAL A 311 -8.34 12.69 50.07
C VAL A 311 -8.01 14.08 49.55
N VAL A 312 -7.47 14.97 50.40
CA VAL A 312 -7.05 16.33 50.00
C VAL A 312 -5.92 16.27 48.96
N GLN A 313 -4.97 15.36 49.13
CA GLN A 313 -3.89 15.13 48.17
C GLN A 313 -4.43 14.67 46.82
N ARG A 314 -5.32 13.67 46.78
CA ARG A 314 -5.91 13.16 45.53
C ARG A 314 -6.71 14.23 44.80
N LEU A 315 -7.48 15.05 45.51
CA LEU A 315 -8.20 16.19 44.91
C LEU A 315 -7.25 17.29 44.38
N SER A 316 -6.12 17.51 45.06
CA SER A 316 -5.10 18.47 44.63
C SER A 316 -4.31 18.00 43.39
N GLU A 317 -4.05 16.70 43.26
CA GLU A 317 -3.34 16.10 42.12
C GLU A 317 -4.04 16.36 40.78
N VAL A 318 -5.37 16.47 40.77
CA VAL A 318 -6.19 16.78 39.58
C VAL A 318 -5.79 18.10 38.92
N ASN A 319 -5.30 19.06 39.71
CA ASN A 319 -4.92 20.37 39.21
C ASN A 319 -3.51 20.42 38.58
N ARG A 320 -2.76 19.29 38.56
CA ARG A 320 -1.43 19.19 37.93
C ARG A 320 -1.56 19.09 36.40
N GLY A 321 -1.93 20.20 35.76
CA GLY A 321 -1.95 20.34 34.29
C GLY A 321 -3.02 21.32 33.81
N ALA A 322 -4.24 21.19 34.33
CA ALA A 322 -5.33 22.14 34.11
C ALA A 322 -6.07 22.38 35.43
N TYR A 323 -6.40 23.64 35.70
CA TYR A 323 -7.05 24.04 36.94
C TYR A 323 -8.56 23.75 36.86
N PHE A 324 -8.95 22.58 37.37
CA PHE A 324 -10.32 22.06 37.28
C PHE A 324 -11.08 22.11 38.61
N ILE A 325 -10.38 21.91 39.74
CA ILE A 325 -11.01 21.82 41.06
C ILE A 325 -10.49 22.94 41.94
N ASP A 326 -11.40 23.73 42.52
CA ASP A 326 -11.07 24.77 43.48
C ASP A 326 -11.55 24.35 44.87
N LEU A 327 -10.65 23.80 45.69
CA LEU A 327 -10.96 23.32 47.03
C LEU A 327 -11.15 24.52 47.97
N ARG A 328 -12.41 24.77 48.37
CA ARG A 328 -12.77 25.95 49.17
C ARG A 328 -12.62 25.70 50.66
N GLU A 329 -13.38 24.76 51.19
CA GLU A 329 -13.45 24.50 52.63
C GLU A 329 -13.61 23.00 52.90
N LEU A 330 -12.99 22.55 53.98
CA LEU A 330 -13.11 21.21 54.52
C LEU A 330 -13.88 21.28 55.84
N PHE A 331 -14.97 20.54 55.96
CA PHE A 331 -15.83 20.53 57.13
C PHE A 331 -15.92 19.14 57.76
N PHE A 332 -15.93 19.08 59.09
CA PHE A 332 -16.32 17.87 59.81
C PHE A 332 -17.76 17.97 60.29
N SER A 333 -18.55 16.93 60.04
CA SER A 333 -19.98 16.90 60.38
C SER A 333 -20.43 15.53 60.90
N SER A 334 -21.54 15.53 61.62
CA SER A 334 -22.19 14.32 62.11
C SER A 334 -23.71 14.50 62.17
N CYS A 335 -24.44 13.78 61.32
CA CYS A 335 -25.91 13.92 61.16
C CYS A 335 -26.71 12.80 61.82
N LEU A 336 -26.18 11.57 61.85
CA LEU A 336 -26.79 10.40 62.46
C LEU A 336 -25.80 9.83 63.46
N GLN A 337 -26.23 9.58 64.70
CA GLN A 337 -25.39 8.90 65.67
C GLN A 337 -25.92 7.50 65.91
N GLY A 338 -25.08 6.50 65.69
CA GLY A 338 -25.41 5.09 65.96
C GLY A 338 -24.49 4.11 65.23
N GLY A 339 -24.50 2.86 65.68
CA GLY A 339 -23.64 1.79 65.16
C GLY A 339 -22.33 1.65 65.94
N ARG A 340 -21.33 1.01 65.32
CA ARG A 340 -20.05 0.69 65.97
C ARG A 340 -19.21 1.96 66.18
N LYS A 341 -18.69 2.16 67.39
CA LYS A 341 -17.67 3.17 67.70
C LYS A 341 -16.28 2.55 67.54
N TYR A 342 -15.37 3.27 66.90
CA TYR A 342 -13.99 2.86 66.68
C TYR A 342 -13.07 3.58 67.65
N ASN A 343 -12.25 2.81 68.35
CA ASN A 343 -11.12 3.33 69.11
C ASN A 343 -9.86 3.20 68.24
N LEU A 344 -9.45 4.30 67.61
CA LEU A 344 -8.30 4.29 66.72
C LEU A 344 -6.97 4.08 67.43
N LEU A 345 -6.87 4.47 68.71
CA LEU A 345 -5.69 4.22 69.53
C LEU A 345 -5.55 2.72 69.80
N ALA A 346 -6.65 2.05 70.15
CA ALA A 346 -6.68 0.59 70.30
C ALA A 346 -6.43 -0.12 68.97
N LYS A 347 -6.97 0.38 67.85
CA LYS A 347 -6.69 -0.13 66.49
C LYS A 347 -5.20 -0.01 66.14
N SER A 348 -4.58 1.15 66.42
CA SER A 348 -3.17 1.38 66.12
C SER A 348 -2.26 0.48 66.97
N CYS A 349 -2.56 0.34 68.27
CA CYS A 349 -1.84 -0.57 69.15
C CYS A 349 -2.03 -2.04 68.75
N SER A 350 -3.26 -2.47 68.44
CA SER A 350 -3.51 -3.85 68.00
C SER A 350 -2.88 -4.17 66.64
N THR A 351 -2.83 -3.22 65.72
CA THR A 351 -2.11 -3.38 64.43
C THR A 351 -0.60 -3.49 64.68
N TYR A 352 -0.03 -2.66 65.56
CA TYR A 352 1.39 -2.69 65.90
C TYR A 352 1.80 -3.98 66.62
N PHE A 353 0.97 -4.49 67.53
CA PHE A 353 1.23 -5.70 68.30
C PHE A 353 0.59 -6.97 67.72
N ASN A 354 -0.03 -6.88 66.53
CA ASN A 354 -0.73 -7.96 65.83
C ASN A 354 -1.79 -8.69 66.70
N LEU A 355 -2.56 -7.93 67.49
CA LEU A 355 -3.61 -8.43 68.38
C LEU A 355 -5.00 -8.33 67.70
N PRO A 356 -5.97 -9.20 68.04
CA PRO A 356 -7.33 -9.09 67.53
C PRO A 356 -8.00 -7.80 68.01
N ILE A 357 -8.59 -7.04 67.07
CA ILE A 357 -9.26 -5.77 67.33
C ILE A 357 -10.56 -6.02 68.11
N ILE A 358 -10.65 -5.50 69.34
CA ILE A 358 -11.89 -5.54 70.14
C ILE A 358 -12.71 -4.29 69.78
N ALA A 359 -13.75 -4.46 68.97
CA ALA A 359 -14.71 -3.40 68.66
C ALA A 359 -15.68 -3.19 69.85
N SER A 360 -15.79 -1.96 70.33
CA SER A 360 -16.65 -1.57 71.46
C SER A 360 -18.14 -1.40 71.09
N GLU A 361 -18.99 -1.53 72.11
CA GLU A 361 -20.46 -1.64 72.16
C GLU A 361 -21.32 -0.91 71.12
N HIS A 362 -22.44 -1.55 70.75
CA HIS A 362 -23.53 -0.94 69.99
C HIS A 362 -24.25 0.11 70.85
N THR A 363 -24.20 1.38 70.43
CA THR A 363 -25.02 2.43 71.05
C THR A 363 -26.35 2.60 70.28
N GLN A 364 -27.44 2.90 70.97
CA GLN A 364 -28.73 3.20 70.36
C GLN A 364 -28.66 4.43 69.43
N LEU A 365 -29.42 4.41 68.34
CA LEU A 365 -29.48 5.51 67.37
C LEU A 365 -30.11 6.76 67.99
N SER A 366 -29.41 7.90 67.95
CA SER A 366 -29.95 9.21 68.37
C SER A 366 -29.74 10.28 67.30
N GLU A 367 -30.81 10.97 66.90
CA GLU A 367 -30.81 11.97 65.82
C GLU A 367 -30.48 13.39 66.33
N THR A 368 -29.30 13.59 66.95
CA THR A 368 -28.84 14.95 67.24
C THR A 368 -27.83 15.40 66.18
N PRO A 369 -28.15 16.39 65.33
CA PRO A 369 -27.20 16.87 64.35
C PRO A 369 -26.15 17.79 64.99
N TYR A 370 -24.88 17.53 64.70
CA TYR A 370 -23.77 18.37 65.12
C TYR A 370 -23.14 19.09 63.91
N PHE A 371 -22.91 20.39 64.06
CA PHE A 371 -22.20 21.27 63.11
C PHE A 371 -22.82 21.48 61.73
N THR A 372 -23.99 20.89 61.41
CA THR A 372 -24.67 21.09 60.12
C THR A 372 -25.66 22.26 60.08
N ARG A 373 -26.02 22.83 61.24
CA ARG A 373 -27.18 23.74 61.38
C ARG A 373 -26.99 25.09 60.69
N PHE A 374 -25.77 25.63 60.67
CA PHE A 374 -25.44 26.97 60.14
C PHE A 374 -24.43 26.96 58.98
N LEU A 375 -23.81 25.80 58.70
CA LEU A 375 -22.69 25.66 57.76
C LEU A 375 -23.03 26.13 56.34
N VAL A 376 -24.19 25.72 55.82
CA VAL A 376 -24.59 26.00 54.44
C VAL A 376 -24.91 27.48 54.23
N GLU A 377 -25.59 28.10 55.19
CA GLU A 377 -25.98 29.52 55.17
C GLU A 377 -24.78 30.46 55.34
N SER A 378 -23.83 30.11 56.23
CA SER A 378 -22.72 31.02 56.55
C SER A 378 -21.53 30.93 55.59
N GLN A 379 -21.22 29.74 55.04
CA GLN A 379 -19.99 29.55 54.24
C GLN A 379 -20.26 29.19 52.77
N ILE A 380 -21.28 28.37 52.48
CA ILE A 380 -21.46 27.80 51.12
C ILE A 380 -22.29 28.71 50.20
N LEU A 381 -23.42 29.23 50.69
CA LEU A 381 -24.34 30.06 49.88
C LEU A 381 -23.79 31.45 49.53
N PRO A 382 -23.07 32.17 50.42
CA PRO A 382 -22.45 33.45 50.06
C PRO A 382 -21.46 33.33 48.90
N GLU A 383 -20.88 32.15 48.70
CA GLU A 383 -19.91 31.87 47.64
C GLU A 383 -20.54 31.36 46.33
N ALA A 384 -21.88 31.35 46.21
CA ALA A 384 -22.58 30.83 45.02
C ALA A 384 -22.15 31.47 43.68
N ASP A 385 -21.70 32.73 43.71
CA ASP A 385 -21.27 33.48 42.53
C ASP A 385 -19.81 33.28 42.13
N PHE A 386 -19.00 32.61 42.94
CA PHE A 386 -17.57 32.40 42.68
C PHE A 386 -17.28 31.32 41.62
N ALA A 387 -18.28 30.51 41.25
CA ALA A 387 -18.14 29.59 40.12
C ALA A 387 -17.84 30.37 38.82
N GLY A 388 -16.78 29.94 38.11
CA GLY A 388 -16.35 30.56 36.86
C GLY A 388 -17.43 30.50 35.77
N GLU A 389 -17.44 31.49 34.87
CA GLU A 389 -18.36 31.49 33.73
C GLU A 389 -17.90 30.51 32.65
N ASN A 390 -18.83 29.71 32.15
CA ASN A 390 -18.61 28.71 31.11
C ASN A 390 -17.94 29.34 29.88
N LYS A 391 -16.65 29.03 29.68
CA LYS A 391 -15.83 29.61 28.62
C LYS A 391 -16.24 29.08 27.24
N THR A 392 -16.80 27.88 27.14
CA THR A 392 -17.22 27.30 25.86
C THR A 392 -18.43 28.05 25.31
N TYR A 393 -19.38 28.40 26.17
CA TYR A 393 -20.54 29.22 25.82
C TYR A 393 -20.15 30.65 25.41
N LEU A 394 -19.27 31.31 26.17
CA LEU A 394 -18.81 32.68 25.83
C LEU A 394 -18.12 32.74 24.47
N LYS A 395 -17.24 31.77 24.17
CA LYS A 395 -16.58 31.66 22.86
C LYS A 395 -17.59 31.48 21.72
N ARG A 396 -18.66 30.71 21.95
CA ARG A 396 -19.72 30.48 20.96
C ARG A 396 -20.47 31.78 20.61
N ILE A 397 -20.87 32.55 21.62
CA ILE A 397 -21.56 33.83 21.41
C ILE A 397 -20.67 34.84 20.68
N LEU A 398 -19.41 34.98 21.10
CA LEU A 398 -18.46 35.90 20.47
C LEU A 398 -18.21 35.56 18.99
N ARG A 399 -18.23 34.27 18.62
CA ARG A 399 -18.13 33.85 17.21
C ARG A 399 -19.37 34.23 16.40
N GLN A 400 -20.56 34.01 16.96
CA GLN A 400 -21.82 34.33 16.28
C GLN A 400 -22.00 35.84 16.06
N SER A 401 -21.62 36.66 17.04
CA SER A 401 -21.70 38.12 16.89
C SER A 401 -20.73 38.67 15.85
N ARG A 402 -19.50 38.13 15.78
CA ARG A 402 -18.51 38.49 14.74
C ARG A 402 -18.99 38.13 13.33
N LEU A 403 -19.59 36.96 13.16
CA LEU A 403 -20.15 36.53 11.87
C LEU A 403 -21.29 37.44 11.40
N ALA A 404 -22.20 37.81 12.30
CA ALA A 404 -23.29 38.73 11.97
C ALA A 404 -22.78 40.13 11.56
N MET A 405 -21.75 40.63 12.23
CA MET A 405 -21.12 41.91 11.91
C MET A 405 -20.49 41.90 10.50
N VAL A 406 -19.76 40.84 10.15
CA VAL A 406 -19.16 40.68 8.83
C VAL A 406 -20.24 40.61 7.74
N ALA A 407 -21.32 39.86 7.97
CA ALA A 407 -22.40 39.72 7.00
C ALA A 407 -23.08 41.07 6.66
N SER A 408 -23.34 41.91 7.67
CA SER A 408 -23.93 43.24 7.45
C SER A 408 -23.02 44.19 6.68
N ILE A 409 -21.71 44.13 6.92
CA ILE A 409 -20.72 44.95 6.18
C ILE A 409 -20.67 44.53 4.71
N VAL A 410 -20.68 43.23 4.41
CA VAL A 410 -20.69 42.70 3.04
C VAL A 410 -21.96 43.12 2.30
N PHE A 411 -23.12 43.09 2.95
CA PHE A 411 -24.39 43.47 2.32
C PHE A 411 -24.46 44.96 1.96
N LEU A 412 -24.01 45.83 2.86
CA LEU A 412 -23.94 47.28 2.61
C LEU A 412 -22.91 47.64 1.54
N ALA A 413 -21.72 47.03 1.59
CA ALA A 413 -20.68 47.24 0.59
C ALA A 413 -21.11 46.73 -0.80
N GLY A 414 -21.77 45.56 -0.86
CA GLY A 414 -22.29 44.99 -2.11
C GLY A 414 -23.38 45.86 -2.73
N GLY A 415 -24.32 46.38 -1.94
CA GLY A 415 -25.37 47.28 -2.44
C GLY A 415 -24.82 48.62 -2.96
N ALA A 416 -23.87 49.22 -2.25
CA ALA A 416 -23.22 50.46 -2.68
C ALA A 416 -22.36 50.26 -3.94
N TYR A 417 -21.67 49.13 -4.04
CA TYR A 417 -20.90 48.75 -5.22
C TYR A 417 -21.78 48.62 -6.46
N LEU A 418 -22.89 47.87 -6.37
CA LEU A 418 -23.81 47.66 -7.48
C LEU A 418 -24.45 48.94 -8.02
N LEU A 419 -24.81 49.89 -7.15
CA LEU A 419 -25.36 51.20 -7.57
C LEU A 419 -24.30 52.11 -8.20
N GLY A 420 -23.06 52.06 -7.70
CA GLY A 420 -21.96 52.81 -8.29
C GLY A 420 -21.60 52.31 -9.68
N THR A 421 -21.55 51.00 -9.87
CA THR A 421 -21.18 50.39 -11.16
C THR A 421 -22.19 50.67 -12.27
N THR A 422 -23.49 50.70 -11.96
CA THR A 422 -24.55 50.93 -12.97
C THR A 422 -24.63 52.39 -13.43
N LEU A 423 -24.33 53.36 -12.56
CA LEU A 423 -24.25 54.77 -12.93
C LEU A 423 -22.99 55.08 -13.76
N ASP A 424 -21.87 54.45 -13.42
CA ASP A 424 -20.58 54.63 -14.10
C ASP A 424 -20.57 54.00 -15.50
N SER A 425 -21.16 52.81 -15.68
CA SER A 425 -21.31 52.17 -17.00
C SER A 425 -22.19 53.01 -17.94
N ASN A 426 -23.33 53.51 -17.47
CA ASN A 426 -24.23 54.34 -18.28
C ASN A 426 -23.58 55.65 -18.76
N LEU A 427 -22.70 56.25 -17.96
CA LEU A 427 -21.97 57.47 -18.35
C LEU A 427 -20.82 57.16 -19.32
N ARG A 428 -20.11 56.04 -19.16
CA ARG A 428 -19.01 55.63 -20.06
C ARG A 428 -19.48 55.36 -21.49
N VAL A 429 -20.57 54.62 -21.67
CA VAL A 429 -21.16 54.37 -22.99
C VAL A 429 -21.49 55.68 -23.72
N ILE A 430 -22.04 56.66 -23.00
CA ILE A 430 -22.37 57.98 -23.56
C ILE A 430 -21.10 58.75 -23.96
N TYR A 431 -20.05 58.74 -23.12
CA TYR A 431 -18.78 59.42 -23.42
C TYR A 431 -18.01 58.80 -24.59
N GLN A 432 -17.99 57.46 -24.69
CA GLN A 432 -17.30 56.78 -25.79
C GLN A 432 -18.00 57.05 -27.13
N LEU A 433 -19.34 57.03 -27.18
CA LEU A 433 -20.10 57.33 -28.39
C LEU A 433 -19.94 58.79 -28.86
N LEU A 434 -19.78 59.75 -27.94
CA LEU A 434 -19.57 61.17 -28.25
C LEU A 434 -18.17 61.47 -28.83
N ASN A 435 -17.18 60.62 -28.59
CA ASN A 435 -15.81 60.80 -29.08
C ASN A 435 -15.51 60.10 -30.42
N ILE A 436 -16.49 59.39 -31.00
CA ILE A 436 -16.31 58.67 -32.29
C ILE A 436 -16.33 59.62 -33.50
N GLU A 437 -16.71 60.90 -33.33
CA GLU A 437 -16.81 61.85 -34.45
C GLU A 437 -15.50 62.57 -34.84
N THR A 438 -14.37 62.35 -34.16
CA THR A 438 -13.09 62.96 -34.60
C THR A 438 -11.91 62.02 -34.37
N GLY A 439 -11.50 61.31 -35.43
CA GLY A 439 -10.25 60.55 -35.49
C GLY A 439 -9.68 60.61 -36.90
N ASP A 440 -9.04 61.74 -37.21
CA ASP A 440 -8.44 62.01 -38.51
C ASP A 440 -7.22 61.12 -38.78
N GLN A 441 -6.97 60.84 -40.06
CA GLN A 441 -6.05 59.81 -40.53
C GLN A 441 -4.58 60.07 -40.19
N ALA A 442 -3.89 59.05 -39.67
CA ALA A 442 -2.43 58.97 -39.69
C ALA A 442 -1.98 57.64 -40.33
N SER A 443 -1.69 57.71 -41.63
CA SER A 443 -1.10 56.61 -42.39
C SER A 443 0.40 56.53 -42.11
N SER A 444 0.82 55.49 -41.40
CA SER A 444 2.23 55.14 -41.20
C SER A 444 2.53 53.80 -41.88
N GLN A 445 3.58 53.75 -42.70
CA GLN A 445 4.02 52.53 -43.40
C GLN A 445 4.58 51.50 -42.42
N VAL A 446 3.78 50.46 -42.13
CA VAL A 446 4.16 49.35 -41.24
C VAL A 446 4.55 48.11 -42.07
N ARG A 447 5.72 47.51 -41.78
CA ARG A 447 6.36 46.45 -42.59
C ARG A 447 6.21 45.01 -42.04
N LEU A 448 5.86 44.80 -40.77
CA LEU A 448 5.70 43.46 -40.16
C LEU A 448 4.22 43.06 -40.06
N LEU A 449 3.91 41.76 -40.17
CA LEU A 449 2.53 41.25 -40.18
C LEU A 449 1.86 41.41 -38.80
N ASP A 450 2.63 41.22 -37.73
CA ASP A 450 2.18 41.38 -36.34
C ASP A 450 1.76 42.83 -36.07
N ASP A 451 2.58 43.81 -36.49
CA ASP A 451 2.27 45.23 -36.34
C ASP A 451 1.02 45.65 -37.16
N LYS A 452 0.77 45.01 -38.31
CA LYS A 452 -0.46 45.25 -39.10
C LYS A 452 -1.70 44.68 -38.43
N LEU A 453 -1.59 43.51 -37.79
CA LEU A 453 -2.70 42.95 -37.00
C LEU A 453 -2.96 43.84 -35.78
N ALA A 454 -1.92 44.25 -35.06
CA ALA A 454 -2.03 45.14 -33.92
C ALA A 454 -2.68 46.48 -34.29
N GLN A 455 -2.28 47.08 -35.42
CA GLN A 455 -2.90 48.32 -35.91
C GLN A 455 -4.38 48.12 -36.24
N ALA A 456 -4.74 47.05 -36.96
CA ALA A 456 -6.14 46.74 -37.27
C ALA A 456 -6.98 46.49 -36.00
N ILE A 457 -6.40 45.82 -34.98
CA ILE A 457 -7.06 45.61 -33.68
C ILE A 457 -7.29 46.96 -33.00
N THR A 458 -6.26 47.82 -32.87
CA THR A 458 -6.39 49.13 -32.19
C THR A 458 -7.41 50.06 -32.84
N GLN A 459 -7.66 49.91 -34.15
CA GLN A 459 -8.65 50.70 -34.89
C GLN A 459 -10.08 50.13 -34.75
N ILE A 460 -10.23 48.81 -34.58
CA ILE A 460 -11.52 48.12 -34.45
C ILE A 460 -12.00 48.08 -32.99
N GLU A 461 -11.08 47.97 -32.04
CA GLU A 461 -11.32 47.86 -30.59
C GLU A 461 -12.30 48.92 -30.04
N PRO A 462 -12.12 50.24 -30.28
CA PRO A 462 -13.06 51.24 -29.75
C PRO A 462 -14.47 51.14 -30.34
N VAL A 463 -14.58 50.73 -31.62
CA VAL A 463 -15.89 50.55 -32.28
C VAL A 463 -16.59 49.29 -31.77
N TYR A 464 -15.82 48.24 -31.50
CA TYR A 464 -16.31 47.00 -30.93
C TYR A 464 -16.75 47.16 -29.48
N ASP A 465 -15.94 47.82 -28.66
CA ASP A 465 -16.23 48.04 -27.24
C ASP A 465 -17.46 48.95 -27.08
N ALA A 466 -17.59 50.00 -27.90
CA ALA A 466 -18.80 50.82 -27.91
C ALA A 466 -20.07 50.03 -28.31
N TRP A 467 -19.94 49.04 -29.19
CA TRP A 467 -21.05 48.15 -29.56
C TRP A 467 -21.38 47.16 -28.43
N VAL A 468 -20.37 46.53 -27.82
CA VAL A 468 -20.55 45.55 -26.73
C VAL A 468 -21.06 46.22 -25.46
N GLU A 469 -20.44 47.30 -25.00
CA GLU A 469 -20.85 48.04 -23.79
C GLU A 469 -22.26 48.60 -23.95
N GLY A 470 -22.61 49.06 -25.16
CA GLY A 470 -23.97 49.46 -25.49
C GLY A 470 -24.97 48.29 -25.49
N SER A 471 -24.58 47.10 -25.97
CA SER A 471 -25.45 45.91 -25.97
C SER A 471 -25.60 45.26 -24.58
N GLU A 472 -24.53 45.18 -23.79
CA GLU A 472 -24.56 44.65 -22.42
C GLU A 472 -25.34 45.57 -21.48
N ALA A 473 -25.22 46.90 -21.64
CA ALA A 473 -26.04 47.86 -20.90
C ALA A 473 -27.55 47.73 -21.20
N LEU A 474 -27.91 47.25 -22.40
CA LEU A 474 -29.29 46.94 -22.79
C LEU A 474 -29.78 45.58 -22.22
N ASP A 475 -28.88 44.59 -22.06
CA ASP A 475 -29.21 43.24 -21.58
C ASP A 475 -29.16 43.08 -20.03
N GLU A 476 -28.32 43.86 -19.32
CA GLU A 476 -28.14 43.78 -17.86
C GLU A 476 -29.12 44.64 -17.04
N GLU A 477 -30.06 45.34 -17.69
CA GLU A 477 -30.98 46.24 -17.00
C GLU A 477 -32.05 45.46 -16.20
N ILE A 478 -31.92 45.42 -14.87
CA ILE A 478 -32.88 44.77 -13.96
C ILE A 478 -34.10 45.68 -13.67
N VAL A 479 -33.99 47.00 -13.89
CA VAL A 479 -35.05 47.99 -13.68
C VAL A 479 -35.00 49.06 -14.76
N SER A 480 -36.07 49.19 -15.54
CA SER A 480 -36.20 50.15 -16.64
C SER A 480 -36.14 51.60 -16.16
N LEU A 481 -34.96 52.22 -16.23
CA LEU A 481 -34.77 53.64 -15.94
C LEU A 481 -34.10 54.32 -17.14
N ASN A 482 -34.97 54.60 -18.13
CA ASN A 482 -34.78 55.48 -19.30
C ASN A 482 -33.76 55.03 -20.38
N VAL A 483 -34.19 54.09 -21.24
CA VAL A 483 -33.50 53.64 -22.46
C VAL A 483 -34.31 53.95 -23.72
N SER A 484 -34.31 55.21 -24.19
CA SER A 484 -34.83 55.53 -25.54
C SER A 484 -33.75 56.05 -26.51
N ARG A 485 -32.50 56.17 -26.05
CA ARG A 485 -31.38 56.72 -26.84
C ARG A 485 -30.24 55.74 -27.13
N LEU A 486 -30.13 54.60 -26.44
CA LEU A 486 -29.07 53.61 -26.70
C LEU A 486 -29.35 52.74 -27.95
N GLU A 487 -30.60 52.36 -28.21
CA GLU A 487 -30.95 51.44 -29.32
C GLU A 487 -30.56 51.94 -30.74
N PRO A 488 -30.72 53.24 -31.10
CA PRO A 488 -30.26 53.74 -32.39
C PRO A 488 -28.74 53.83 -32.50
N ALA A 489 -28.06 54.14 -31.39
CA ALA A 489 -26.61 54.34 -31.34
C ALA A 489 -25.85 53.00 -31.44
N THR A 490 -26.35 51.96 -30.78
CA THR A 490 -25.78 50.59 -30.86
C THR A 490 -25.91 50.01 -32.27
N LYS A 491 -27.03 50.27 -32.98
CA LYS A 491 -27.23 49.84 -34.36
C LYS A 491 -26.26 50.51 -35.35
N MET A 492 -25.93 51.79 -35.12
CA MET A 492 -24.95 52.52 -35.92
C MET A 492 -23.53 51.99 -35.65
N ALA A 493 -23.16 51.75 -34.39
CA ALA A 493 -21.86 51.17 -34.02
C ALA A 493 -21.62 49.79 -34.67
N TYR A 494 -22.66 48.94 -34.73
CA TYR A 494 -22.59 47.63 -35.38
C TYR A 494 -22.30 47.69 -36.89
N GLN A 495 -22.92 48.63 -37.62
CA GLN A 495 -22.69 48.77 -39.06
C GLN A 495 -21.28 49.28 -39.37
N THR A 496 -20.76 50.19 -38.54
CA THR A 496 -19.39 50.72 -38.64
C THR A 496 -18.35 49.63 -38.36
N LEU A 497 -18.63 48.73 -37.40
CA LEU A 497 -17.77 47.57 -37.10
C LEU A 497 -17.59 46.63 -38.30
N LEU A 498 -18.67 46.28 -38.99
CA LEU A 498 -18.60 45.36 -40.14
C LEU A 498 -17.75 45.95 -41.28
N GLN A 499 -17.82 47.27 -41.48
CA GLN A 499 -17.02 47.96 -42.50
C GLN A 499 -15.53 48.05 -42.10
N SER A 500 -15.21 48.30 -40.83
CA SER A 500 -13.82 48.35 -40.36
C SER A 500 -13.14 46.98 -40.44
N ILE A 501 -13.82 45.90 -40.03
CA ILE A 501 -13.31 44.52 -40.14
C ILE A 501 -13.01 44.15 -41.60
N GLN A 502 -13.90 44.49 -42.54
CA GLN A 502 -13.69 44.20 -43.96
C GLN A 502 -12.51 44.96 -44.55
N LYS A 503 -12.32 46.22 -44.15
CA LYS A 503 -11.28 47.10 -44.71
C LYS A 503 -9.89 46.82 -44.13
N GLU A 504 -9.81 46.48 -42.85
CA GLU A 504 -8.53 46.45 -42.12
C GLU A 504 -8.08 45.02 -41.74
N LEU A 505 -9.00 44.13 -41.35
CA LEU A 505 -8.65 42.81 -40.79
C LEU A 505 -8.58 41.69 -41.85
N ILE A 506 -9.50 41.68 -42.82
CA ILE A 506 -9.56 40.65 -43.88
C ILE A 506 -8.28 40.57 -44.74
N PRO A 507 -7.65 41.70 -45.17
CA PRO A 507 -6.40 41.64 -45.93
C PRO A 507 -5.23 41.01 -45.14
N VAL A 508 -5.19 41.21 -43.82
CA VAL A 508 -4.16 40.63 -42.94
C VAL A 508 -4.31 39.10 -42.90
N ILE A 509 -5.54 38.60 -42.81
CA ILE A 509 -5.84 37.16 -42.78
C ILE A 509 -5.45 36.46 -44.08
N GLU A 510 -5.75 37.07 -45.23
CA GLU A 510 -5.29 36.56 -46.54
C GLU A 510 -3.77 36.36 -46.56
N GLN A 511 -3.04 37.37 -46.05
CA GLN A 511 -1.59 37.35 -45.99
C GLN A 511 -1.07 36.28 -45.02
N THR A 512 -1.71 36.06 -43.87
CA THR A 512 -1.36 35.00 -42.90
C THR A 512 -1.49 33.60 -43.51
N TYR A 513 -2.61 33.31 -44.18
CA TYR A 513 -2.80 32.03 -44.87
C TYR A 513 -1.74 31.80 -45.95
N ARG A 514 -1.37 32.84 -46.70
CA ARG A 514 -0.33 32.76 -47.73
C ARG A 514 1.05 32.41 -47.14
N VAL A 515 1.42 33.03 -46.03
CA VAL A 515 2.70 32.75 -45.33
C VAL A 515 2.75 31.30 -44.85
N GLN A 516 1.68 30.81 -44.24
CA GLN A 516 1.63 29.45 -43.71
C GLN A 516 1.62 28.37 -44.80
N LEU A 517 0.94 28.62 -45.93
CA LEU A 517 0.99 27.75 -47.10
C LEU A 517 2.40 27.68 -47.71
N THR A 518 3.16 28.76 -47.65
CA THR A 518 4.55 28.79 -48.14
C THR A 518 5.45 27.93 -47.25
N LYS A 519 5.24 27.98 -45.92
CA LYS A 519 5.99 27.18 -44.93
C LYS A 519 5.69 25.68 -45.01
N TYR A 520 4.49 25.29 -45.43
CA TYR A 520 4.06 23.89 -45.48
C TYR A 520 4.23 23.22 -46.85
N GLN A 521 4.98 23.83 -47.79
CA GLN A 521 5.20 23.23 -49.11
C GLN A 521 5.80 21.82 -49.05
N ASP A 522 6.65 21.50 -48.06
CA ASP A 522 7.27 20.18 -47.88
C ASP A 522 6.54 19.28 -46.87
N LYS A 523 5.40 19.71 -46.32
CA LYS A 523 4.64 18.98 -45.28
C LYS A 523 3.21 18.71 -45.72
N PRO A 524 2.96 17.64 -46.48
CA PRO A 524 1.69 17.44 -47.18
C PRO A 524 0.50 17.28 -46.23
N ILE A 525 0.67 16.59 -45.09
CA ILE A 525 -0.40 16.40 -44.08
C ILE A 525 -0.85 17.75 -43.47
N GLN A 526 0.08 18.70 -43.31
CA GLN A 526 -0.20 20.01 -42.70
C GLN A 526 -0.68 21.06 -43.71
N ALA A 527 -0.31 20.91 -44.99
CA ALA A 527 -0.66 21.85 -46.05
C ALA A 527 -2.14 21.77 -46.48
N LEU A 528 -2.74 20.56 -46.47
CA LEU A 528 -4.11 20.32 -46.93
C LEU A 528 -5.19 21.14 -46.19
N PRO A 529 -5.28 21.13 -44.84
CA PRO A 529 -6.32 21.89 -44.14
C PRO A 529 -6.13 23.41 -44.28
N VAL A 530 -4.89 23.90 -44.37
CA VAL A 530 -4.60 25.32 -44.59
C VAL A 530 -5.03 25.74 -46.00
N LEU A 531 -4.82 24.89 -47.00
CA LEU A 531 -5.24 25.14 -48.39
C LEU A 531 -6.76 25.20 -48.52
N LYS A 532 -7.47 24.31 -47.81
CA LYS A 532 -8.93 24.31 -47.73
C LYS A 532 -9.46 25.63 -47.15
N GLY A 533 -8.92 26.09 -46.01
CA GLY A 533 -9.30 27.37 -45.40
C GLY A 533 -9.03 28.57 -46.31
N TYR A 534 -7.90 28.59 -47.01
CA TYR A 534 -7.54 29.66 -47.95
C TYR A 534 -8.51 29.75 -49.14
N LEU A 535 -8.97 28.61 -49.68
CA LEU A 535 -9.95 28.60 -50.78
C LEU A 535 -11.36 29.03 -50.33
N MET A 536 -11.75 28.76 -49.07
CA MET A 536 -13.04 29.17 -48.51
C MET A 536 -13.19 30.70 -48.40
N LEU A 537 -12.10 31.44 -48.26
CA LEU A 537 -12.13 32.91 -48.27
C LEU A 537 -12.63 33.46 -49.62
N LYS A 538 -12.33 32.76 -50.72
CA LYS A 538 -12.70 33.15 -52.09
C LYS A 538 -14.08 32.64 -52.52
N GLU A 539 -14.48 31.43 -52.14
CA GLU A 539 -15.69 30.78 -52.67
C GLU A 539 -16.84 30.73 -51.64
N PRO A 540 -17.87 31.60 -51.72
CA PRO A 540 -18.97 31.62 -50.75
C PRO A 540 -19.72 30.30 -50.64
N SER A 541 -19.95 29.63 -51.79
CA SER A 541 -20.69 28.36 -51.86
C SER A 541 -19.98 27.17 -51.18
N LYS A 542 -18.70 27.33 -50.79
CA LYS A 542 -17.88 26.28 -50.17
C LYS A 542 -17.48 26.60 -48.73
N ARG A 543 -18.03 27.66 -48.12
CA ARG A 543 -17.70 28.08 -46.75
C ARG A 543 -18.33 27.16 -45.71
N ASP A 544 -17.48 26.48 -44.95
CA ASP A 544 -17.84 25.76 -43.74
C ASP A 544 -17.43 26.62 -42.54
N LEU A 545 -18.40 27.29 -41.89
CA LEU A 545 -18.15 28.29 -40.85
C LEU A 545 -17.40 27.72 -39.63
N PRO A 546 -17.81 26.57 -39.04
CA PRO A 546 -17.03 25.91 -37.99
C PRO A 546 -15.57 25.63 -38.38
N PHE A 547 -15.36 25.02 -39.55
CA PHE A 547 -14.01 24.67 -40.01
C PHE A 547 -13.17 25.91 -40.29
N MET A 548 -13.72 26.90 -41.01
CA MET A 548 -13.02 28.14 -41.37
C MET A 548 -12.61 28.94 -40.13
N THR A 549 -13.46 28.99 -39.10
CA THR A 549 -13.17 29.69 -37.85
C THR A 549 -12.02 29.02 -37.10
N ALA A 550 -12.11 27.71 -36.88
CA ALA A 550 -11.07 26.94 -36.20
C ALA A 550 -9.73 26.97 -36.97
N GLN A 551 -9.79 26.86 -38.30
CA GLN A 551 -8.61 26.90 -39.15
C GLN A 551 -7.98 28.30 -39.18
N THR A 552 -8.77 29.38 -39.18
CA THR A 552 -8.26 30.76 -39.14
C THR A 552 -7.57 31.04 -37.81
N GLN A 553 -8.17 30.62 -36.70
CA GLN A 553 -7.54 30.71 -35.37
C GLN A 553 -6.23 29.93 -35.30
N SER A 554 -6.21 28.68 -35.79
CA SER A 554 -4.99 27.86 -35.82
C SER A 554 -3.90 28.45 -36.72
N THR A 555 -4.28 29.15 -37.79
CA THR A 555 -3.34 29.76 -38.73
C THR A 555 -2.75 31.04 -38.16
N LEU A 556 -3.61 31.88 -37.54
CA LEU A 556 -3.18 33.09 -36.85
C LEU A 556 -2.23 32.77 -35.68
N SER A 557 -2.56 31.80 -34.81
CA SER A 557 -1.72 31.44 -33.66
C SER A 557 -0.37 30.82 -34.01
N LYS A 558 -0.20 30.30 -35.23
CA LYS A 558 1.06 29.70 -35.70
C LYS A 558 1.98 30.69 -36.39
N VAL A 559 1.43 31.79 -36.90
CA VAL A 559 2.17 32.84 -37.61
C VAL A 559 2.44 34.03 -36.70
N ILE A 560 1.49 34.34 -35.82
CA ILE A 560 1.53 35.46 -34.88
C ILE A 560 1.79 34.88 -33.49
N GLY A 561 2.90 35.27 -32.87
CA GLY A 561 3.34 34.73 -31.58
C GLY A 561 2.55 35.25 -30.37
N ASP A 562 1.81 36.35 -30.55
CA ASP A 562 1.02 36.98 -29.50
C ASP A 562 -0.40 36.38 -29.43
N SER A 563 -0.61 35.51 -28.43
CA SER A 563 -1.90 34.85 -28.20
C SER A 563 -3.03 35.83 -27.86
N GLU A 564 -2.71 37.02 -27.35
CA GLU A 564 -3.70 38.03 -26.95
C GLU A 564 -4.24 38.75 -28.19
N GLN A 565 -3.37 39.14 -29.11
CA GLN A 565 -3.77 39.71 -30.41
C GLN A 565 -4.60 38.73 -31.24
N VAL A 566 -4.23 37.44 -31.24
CA VAL A 566 -5.00 36.42 -31.97
C VAL A 566 -6.39 36.22 -31.36
N ALA A 567 -6.52 36.26 -30.03
CA ALA A 567 -7.80 36.17 -29.36
C ALA A 567 -8.69 37.39 -29.69
N SER A 568 -8.13 38.61 -29.64
CA SER A 568 -8.84 39.85 -29.99
C SER A 568 -9.26 39.88 -31.46
N ALA A 569 -8.38 39.51 -32.39
CA ALA A 569 -8.73 39.41 -33.80
C ALA A 569 -9.83 38.36 -34.05
N MET A 570 -9.75 37.19 -33.40
CA MET A 570 -10.80 36.16 -33.53
C MET A 570 -12.12 36.59 -32.89
N LYS A 571 -12.10 37.39 -31.82
CA LYS A 571 -13.31 38.00 -31.21
C LYS A 571 -14.08 38.80 -32.26
N TYR A 572 -13.39 39.66 -33.02
CA TYR A 572 -13.99 40.47 -34.08
C TYR A 572 -14.39 39.62 -35.30
N LEU A 573 -13.55 38.68 -35.72
CA LEU A 573 -13.82 37.81 -36.88
C LEU A 573 -14.98 36.85 -36.66
N ASN A 574 -15.19 36.37 -35.44
CA ASN A 574 -16.33 35.51 -35.14
C ASN A 574 -17.66 36.23 -35.35
N ALA A 575 -17.73 37.53 -35.05
CA ALA A 575 -18.90 38.35 -35.37
C ALA A 575 -19.06 38.52 -36.89
N TYR A 576 -17.95 38.73 -37.61
CA TYR A 576 -17.95 38.92 -39.06
C TYR A 576 -18.26 37.66 -39.87
N PHE A 577 -17.69 36.50 -39.53
CA PHE A 577 -17.89 35.23 -40.24
C PHE A 577 -19.33 34.71 -40.14
N ARG A 578 -20.10 35.17 -39.13
CA ARG A 578 -21.54 34.88 -39.03
C ARG A 578 -22.39 35.68 -40.03
N THR A 579 -21.81 36.69 -40.69
CA THR A 579 -22.47 37.49 -41.74
C THR A 579 -22.16 36.95 -43.13
N ASP A 580 -22.99 37.26 -44.13
CA ASP A 580 -22.76 36.88 -45.53
C ASP A 580 -21.74 37.84 -46.19
N PHE A 581 -20.45 37.64 -45.87
CA PHE A 581 -19.39 38.54 -46.30
C PHE A 581 -18.92 38.30 -47.76
N ALA A 582 -18.46 39.36 -48.43
CA ALA A 582 -18.04 39.29 -49.84
C ALA A 582 -16.83 38.35 -50.09
N PRO A 583 -16.69 37.77 -51.30
CA PRO A 583 -15.50 36.99 -51.70
C PRO A 583 -14.18 37.75 -51.51
N VAL A 584 -13.17 37.12 -50.91
CA VAL A 584 -11.83 37.68 -50.72
C VAL A 584 -10.93 37.32 -51.92
N ASN A 585 -10.11 38.26 -52.37
CA ASN A 585 -9.17 38.04 -53.47
C ASN A 585 -7.91 37.32 -52.97
N ILE A 586 -7.72 36.04 -53.35
CA ILE A 586 -6.59 35.19 -52.92
C ILE A 586 -5.58 34.94 -54.05
N ASN A 587 -4.33 34.61 -53.70
CA ASN A 587 -3.26 34.26 -54.63
C ASN A 587 -3.43 32.84 -55.18
N MET A 588 -3.63 32.70 -56.50
CA MET A 588 -3.85 31.40 -57.15
C MET A 588 -2.56 30.63 -57.46
N ASP A 589 -1.39 31.25 -57.44
CA ASP A 589 -0.12 30.60 -57.78
C ASP A 589 0.37 29.71 -56.65
N ILE A 590 0.23 30.16 -55.40
CA ILE A 590 0.53 29.32 -54.22
C ILE A 590 -0.41 28.11 -54.12
N VAL A 591 -1.70 28.29 -54.45
CA VAL A 591 -2.68 27.21 -54.51
C VAL A 591 -2.25 26.13 -55.51
N ARG A 592 -1.78 26.52 -56.70
CA ARG A 592 -1.31 25.57 -57.73
C ARG A 592 -0.03 24.85 -57.28
N ALA A 593 0.90 25.55 -56.64
CA ALA A 593 2.14 24.96 -56.13
C ALA A 593 1.87 23.92 -55.02
N THR A 594 1.03 24.27 -54.04
CA THR A 594 0.66 23.36 -52.94
C THR A 594 -0.10 22.13 -53.45
N ARG A 595 -1.01 22.29 -54.42
CA ARG A 595 -1.70 21.15 -55.06
C ARG A 595 -0.71 20.17 -55.70
N ARG A 596 0.30 20.66 -56.42
CA ARG A 596 1.29 19.80 -57.07
C ARG A 596 2.06 18.92 -56.08
N ASN A 597 2.44 19.46 -54.92
CA ASN A 597 3.16 18.69 -53.89
C ASN A 597 2.25 17.67 -53.18
N LEU A 598 0.99 18.02 -52.92
CA LEU A 598 0.01 17.10 -52.33
C LEU A 598 -0.27 15.88 -53.22
N LEU A 599 -0.25 16.08 -54.55
CA LEU A 599 -0.46 15.02 -55.53
C LEU A 599 0.74 14.06 -55.70
N ALA A 600 1.88 14.32 -55.05
CA ALA A 600 3.06 13.44 -55.10
C ALA A 600 2.97 12.24 -54.14
N GLN A 601 2.09 12.26 -53.14
CA GLN A 601 1.81 11.12 -52.24
C GLN A 601 0.51 10.40 -52.66
N SER A 602 0.41 9.09 -52.38
CA SER A 602 -0.84 8.36 -52.60
C SER A 602 -1.94 8.93 -51.70
N ASN A 603 -3.13 9.17 -52.26
CA ASN A 603 -4.29 9.63 -51.50
C ASN A 603 -4.61 8.70 -50.32
N VAL A 604 -4.33 7.40 -50.44
CA VAL A 604 -4.53 6.41 -49.36
C VAL A 604 -3.62 6.70 -48.16
N ASP A 605 -2.36 7.05 -48.41
CA ASP A 605 -1.37 7.29 -47.36
C ASP A 605 -1.65 8.57 -46.60
N LEU A 606 -2.07 9.62 -47.30
CA LEU A 606 -2.47 10.90 -46.69
C LEU A 606 -3.67 10.74 -45.77
N VAL A 607 -4.69 10.01 -46.22
CA VAL A 607 -5.91 9.78 -45.45
C VAL A 607 -5.67 8.88 -44.27
N TYR A 608 -4.91 7.80 -44.46
CA TYR A 608 -4.52 6.93 -43.36
C TYR A 608 -3.69 7.68 -42.30
N ALA A 609 -2.68 8.46 -42.72
CA ALA A 609 -1.88 9.25 -41.79
C ALA A 609 -2.70 10.33 -41.06
N GLN A 610 -3.68 10.95 -41.74
CA GLN A 610 -4.60 11.88 -41.09
C GLN A 610 -5.49 11.17 -40.06
N LEU A 611 -6.00 9.98 -40.37
CA LEU A 611 -6.81 9.17 -39.47
C LEU A 611 -6.02 8.78 -38.20
N ILE A 612 -4.77 8.32 -38.36
CA ILE A 612 -3.90 8.00 -37.21
C ILE A 612 -3.53 9.25 -36.41
N ASN A 613 -3.25 10.39 -37.06
CA ASN A 613 -2.95 11.64 -36.36
C ASN A 613 -4.15 12.18 -35.56
N GLN A 614 -5.37 12.02 -36.07
CA GLN A 614 -6.57 12.37 -35.32
C GLN A 614 -6.72 11.49 -34.08
N ALA A 615 -6.44 10.19 -34.20
CA ALA A 615 -6.38 9.28 -33.06
C ALA A 615 -5.37 9.75 -31.99
N ASN A 616 -4.17 10.17 -32.43
CA ASN A 616 -3.13 10.68 -31.53
C ASN A 616 -3.56 12.01 -30.85
N SER A 617 -4.31 12.87 -31.54
CA SER A 617 -4.81 14.14 -30.96
C SER A 617 -5.91 13.96 -29.92
N ILE A 618 -6.65 12.85 -29.97
CA ILE A 618 -7.74 12.51 -29.04
C ILE A 618 -7.18 11.80 -27.79
N ASP A 619 -5.90 11.40 -27.80
CA ASP A 619 -5.24 10.60 -26.77
C ASP A 619 -6.06 9.38 -26.35
N LEU A 620 -6.24 8.44 -27.29
CA LEU A 620 -6.88 7.16 -27.00
C LEU A 620 -6.06 6.31 -25.98
N GLY A 621 -4.82 6.70 -25.72
CA GLY A 621 -3.84 6.00 -24.88
C GLY A 621 -3.28 4.74 -25.52
N THR A 622 -2.44 4.03 -24.75
CA THR A 622 -1.83 2.75 -25.13
C THR A 622 -2.35 1.61 -24.27
N LEU A 623 -2.31 0.40 -24.81
CA LEU A 623 -2.46 -0.87 -24.10
C LEU A 623 -1.06 -1.43 -23.87
N ASN A 624 -0.61 -1.37 -22.62
CA ASN A 624 0.66 -1.96 -22.20
C ASN A 624 0.41 -3.40 -21.71
N ILE A 625 1.10 -4.38 -22.32
CA ILE A 625 0.92 -5.81 -21.97
C ILE A 625 1.41 -6.12 -20.55
N GLU A 626 2.53 -5.53 -20.11
CA GLU A 626 3.06 -5.69 -18.75
C GLU A 626 2.04 -5.21 -17.71
N ARG A 627 1.43 -4.04 -17.92
CA ARG A 627 0.38 -3.50 -17.05
C ARG A 627 -0.88 -4.37 -17.05
N ALA A 628 -1.22 -4.99 -18.17
CA ALA A 628 -2.37 -5.89 -18.27
C ALA A 628 -2.17 -7.20 -17.49
N VAL A 629 -0.92 -7.67 -17.38
CA VAL A 629 -0.53 -8.83 -16.58
C VAL A 629 -0.42 -8.49 -15.09
N GLY A 630 0.14 -7.33 -14.76
CA GLY A 630 0.30 -6.84 -13.39
C GLY A 630 1.63 -7.22 -12.74
N PHE A 631 1.65 -7.29 -11.40
CA PHE A 631 2.89 -7.46 -10.61
C PHE A 631 3.68 -8.73 -10.95
N ASP A 632 2.99 -9.79 -11.40
CA ASP A 632 3.60 -11.09 -11.70
C ASP A 632 4.34 -11.14 -13.05
N PHE A 633 4.32 -10.06 -13.84
CA PHE A 633 4.95 -10.01 -15.16
C PHE A 633 6.46 -10.29 -15.09
N ASN A 634 7.18 -9.57 -14.23
CA ASN A 634 8.65 -9.66 -14.08
C ASN A 634 9.13 -10.94 -13.38
N ASN A 635 8.20 -11.74 -12.85
CA ASN A 635 8.50 -13.06 -12.28
C ASN A 635 8.59 -14.14 -13.36
N VAL A 636 7.96 -13.91 -14.53
CA VAL A 636 7.85 -14.89 -15.62
C VAL A 636 8.64 -14.45 -16.85
N PHE A 637 8.56 -13.16 -17.21
CA PHE A 637 9.22 -12.59 -18.38
C PHE A 637 10.51 -11.84 -18.03
N ASN A 638 11.41 -11.69 -19.00
CA ASN A 638 12.75 -11.12 -18.84
C ASN A 638 12.75 -9.62 -18.46
N ASP A 639 13.80 -9.15 -17.80
CA ASP A 639 13.93 -7.74 -17.38
C ASP A 639 14.46 -6.82 -18.49
N GLN A 640 15.13 -7.37 -19.52
CA GLN A 640 15.61 -6.64 -20.70
C GLN A 640 14.58 -6.72 -21.84
N ILE A 641 13.51 -5.92 -21.74
CA ILE A 641 12.48 -5.80 -22.78
C ILE A 641 12.46 -4.36 -23.31
N ASP A 642 12.25 -4.20 -24.62
CA ASP A 642 11.94 -2.91 -25.21
C ASP A 642 10.50 -2.50 -24.85
N GLN A 643 10.37 -1.53 -23.95
CA GLN A 643 9.07 -1.05 -23.46
C GLN A 643 8.23 -0.42 -24.57
N GLU A 644 8.84 0.16 -25.61
CA GLU A 644 8.11 0.78 -26.73
C GLU A 644 7.36 -0.27 -27.56
N LEU A 645 7.88 -1.50 -27.64
CA LEU A 645 7.25 -2.59 -28.37
C LEU A 645 6.10 -3.25 -27.59
N LEU A 646 6.08 -3.13 -26.26
CA LEU A 646 4.99 -3.61 -25.40
C LEU A 646 3.78 -2.65 -25.34
N ASP A 647 3.98 -1.39 -25.73
CA ASP A 647 2.95 -0.35 -25.76
C ASP A 647 2.20 -0.35 -27.10
N ILE A 648 1.10 -1.11 -27.15
CA ILE A 648 0.24 -1.16 -28.34
C ILE A 648 -0.68 0.07 -28.32
N SER A 649 -0.62 0.92 -29.34
CA SER A 649 -1.59 2.02 -29.47
C SER A 649 -3.02 1.48 -29.48
N LYS A 650 -3.93 2.07 -28.67
CA LYS A 650 -5.32 1.62 -28.61
C LYS A 650 -6.06 1.74 -29.94
N VAL A 651 -5.51 2.43 -30.93
CA VAL A 651 -6.02 2.42 -32.30
C VAL A 651 -6.03 1.01 -32.90
N TYR A 652 -5.07 0.16 -32.50
CA TYR A 652 -4.90 -1.22 -32.96
C TYR A 652 -5.38 -2.25 -31.92
N THR A 653 -6.45 -1.93 -31.19
CA THR A 653 -7.17 -2.87 -30.30
C THR A 653 -8.59 -3.09 -30.83
N ALA A 654 -9.29 -4.14 -30.39
CA ALA A 654 -10.68 -4.36 -30.78
C ALA A 654 -11.60 -3.21 -30.35
N THR A 655 -11.29 -2.58 -29.21
CA THR A 655 -11.99 -1.38 -28.72
C THR A 655 -11.72 -0.17 -29.62
N GLY A 656 -10.47 0.10 -30.02
CA GLY A 656 -10.17 1.18 -30.96
C GLY A 656 -10.74 0.94 -32.35
N PHE A 657 -10.74 -0.31 -32.82
CA PHE A 657 -11.36 -0.67 -34.09
C PHE A 657 -12.85 -0.30 -34.10
N SER A 658 -13.60 -0.77 -33.10
CA SER A 658 -15.05 -0.58 -33.01
C SER A 658 -15.46 0.87 -32.70
N THR A 659 -14.71 1.57 -31.84
CA THR A 659 -15.09 2.92 -31.36
C THR A 659 -14.48 4.06 -32.18
N PHE A 660 -13.28 3.88 -32.73
CA PHE A 660 -12.54 4.93 -33.42
C PHE A 660 -12.48 4.70 -34.94
N TYR A 661 -11.92 3.57 -35.38
CA TYR A 661 -11.62 3.34 -36.80
C TYR A 661 -12.90 3.15 -37.62
N ARG A 662 -13.80 2.26 -37.17
CA ARG A 662 -15.03 1.89 -37.90
C ARG A 662 -15.95 3.08 -38.19
N PRO A 663 -16.33 3.95 -37.23
CA PRO A 663 -17.23 5.07 -37.53
C PRO A 663 -16.57 6.15 -38.41
N ARG A 664 -15.24 6.27 -38.35
CA ARG A 664 -14.51 7.36 -39.02
C ARG A 664 -14.04 7.00 -40.42
N VAL A 665 -13.71 5.75 -40.72
CA VAL A 665 -13.24 5.36 -42.06
C VAL A 665 -14.30 5.65 -43.14
N ASP A 666 -15.59 5.47 -42.82
CA ASP A 666 -16.71 5.79 -43.71
C ASP A 666 -16.95 7.30 -43.87
N LEU A 667 -16.83 8.06 -42.79
CA LEU A 667 -16.98 9.52 -42.83
C LEU A 667 -15.80 10.17 -43.56
N MET A 668 -14.58 9.73 -43.28
CA MET A 668 -13.37 10.28 -43.87
C MET A 668 -13.22 9.90 -45.33
N SER A 669 -13.60 8.68 -45.74
CA SER A 669 -13.63 8.32 -47.16
C SER A 669 -14.64 9.15 -47.96
N LYS A 670 -15.79 9.52 -47.36
CA LYS A 670 -16.74 10.47 -47.96
C LYS A 670 -16.19 11.89 -48.00
N ASP A 671 -15.60 12.36 -46.91
CA ASP A 671 -15.01 13.70 -46.81
C ASP A 671 -13.85 13.91 -47.77
N VAL A 672 -12.99 12.91 -47.97
CA VAL A 672 -11.83 13.04 -48.87
C VAL A 672 -12.29 13.22 -50.30
N ILE A 673 -13.34 12.49 -50.71
CA ILE A 673 -13.88 12.61 -52.06
C ILE A 673 -14.65 13.92 -52.24
N THR A 674 -15.40 14.38 -51.23
CA THR A 674 -16.03 15.71 -51.27
C THR A 674 -15.01 16.84 -51.16
N ASN A 675 -13.79 16.60 -50.68
CA ASN A 675 -12.68 17.55 -50.64
C ASN A 675 -11.72 17.44 -51.85
N ASN A 676 -12.00 16.59 -52.86
CA ASN A 676 -11.19 16.50 -54.09
C ASN A 676 -11.11 17.82 -54.88
N TRP A 677 -12.06 18.75 -54.67
CA TRP A 677 -12.00 20.11 -55.21
C TRP A 677 -10.81 20.92 -54.65
N VAL A 678 -10.37 20.62 -53.42
CA VAL A 678 -9.19 21.26 -52.80
C VAL A 678 -7.92 20.86 -53.54
N LEU A 679 -7.84 19.61 -54.02
CA LEU A 679 -6.71 19.08 -54.81
C LEU A 679 -6.82 19.38 -56.32
N GLY A 680 -7.98 19.85 -56.79
CA GLY A 680 -8.24 20.12 -58.21
C GLY A 680 -8.44 18.86 -59.05
N LEU A 681 -8.79 17.73 -58.42
CA LEU A 681 -8.87 16.41 -59.04
C LEU A 681 -10.26 16.05 -59.61
N SER A 682 -11.32 16.81 -59.33
CA SER A 682 -12.67 16.48 -59.81
C SER A 682 -13.32 17.61 -60.60
N LYS A 683 -13.93 17.26 -61.75
CA LYS A 683 -14.95 18.06 -62.46
C LYS A 683 -16.39 17.71 -62.01
N ASN A 684 -16.59 16.54 -61.40
CA ASN A 684 -17.88 16.05 -60.90
C ASN A 684 -17.91 16.03 -59.37
N VAL A 685 -19.08 16.32 -58.79
CA VAL A 685 -19.30 16.53 -57.35
C VAL A 685 -19.39 15.22 -56.56
N THR A 686 -19.59 14.07 -57.24
CA THR A 686 -19.85 12.76 -56.61
C THR A 686 -19.13 11.61 -57.35
N PRO A 687 -18.40 10.73 -56.65
CA PRO A 687 -17.74 9.55 -57.21
C PRO A 687 -18.73 8.42 -57.53
N SER A 688 -18.32 7.44 -58.33
CA SER A 688 -19.05 6.16 -58.45
C SER A 688 -18.96 5.36 -57.15
N LYS A 689 -19.98 4.53 -56.85
CA LYS A 689 -19.97 3.64 -55.68
C LYS A 689 -18.78 2.66 -55.71
N GLU A 690 -18.35 2.22 -56.89
CA GLU A 690 -17.25 1.26 -57.07
C GLU A 690 -15.87 1.84 -56.72
N GLU A 691 -15.60 3.08 -57.14
CA GLU A 691 -14.34 3.77 -56.82
C GLU A 691 -14.21 4.06 -55.32
N HIS A 692 -15.34 4.32 -54.66
CA HIS A 692 -15.39 4.54 -53.22
C HIS A 692 -15.05 3.27 -52.42
N GLU A 693 -15.60 2.11 -52.82
CA GLU A 693 -15.32 0.84 -52.17
C GLU A 693 -13.88 0.36 -52.40
N ALA A 694 -13.34 0.48 -53.63
CA ALA A 694 -11.94 0.13 -53.91
C ALA A 694 -10.93 0.95 -53.07
N PHE A 695 -11.23 2.22 -52.81
CA PHE A 695 -10.41 3.08 -51.97
C PHE A 695 -10.46 2.68 -50.48
N LYS A 696 -11.65 2.33 -49.98
CA LYS A 696 -11.83 1.81 -48.61
C LYS A 696 -11.04 0.52 -48.38
N ASP A 697 -11.01 -0.37 -49.36
CA ASP A 697 -10.28 -1.64 -49.27
C ASP A 697 -8.76 -1.45 -49.15
N GLN A 698 -8.21 -0.44 -49.83
CA GLN A 698 -6.78 -0.11 -49.71
C GLN A 698 -6.41 0.43 -48.32
N ILE A 699 -7.27 1.29 -47.73
CA ILE A 699 -7.08 1.79 -46.35
C ILE A 699 -7.21 0.64 -45.33
N ARG A 700 -8.24 -0.19 -45.49
CA ARG A 700 -8.49 -1.42 -44.71
C ARG A 700 -7.29 -2.34 -44.70
N LYS A 701 -6.70 -2.59 -45.86
CA LYS A 701 -5.51 -3.44 -45.99
C LYS A 701 -4.34 -2.89 -45.16
N LYS A 702 -4.07 -1.59 -45.29
CA LYS A 702 -2.99 -0.92 -44.56
C LYS A 702 -3.20 -0.95 -43.04
N TYR A 703 -4.41 -0.64 -42.59
CA TYR A 703 -4.76 -0.71 -41.16
C TYR A 703 -4.57 -2.12 -40.58
N THR A 704 -5.01 -3.16 -41.30
CA THR A 704 -4.87 -4.55 -40.85
C THR A 704 -3.42 -5.05 -40.85
N ASP A 705 -2.59 -4.61 -41.80
CA ASP A 705 -1.15 -4.92 -41.83
C ASP A 705 -0.42 -4.30 -40.62
N ASP A 706 -0.70 -3.04 -40.30
CA ASP A 706 -0.15 -2.38 -39.12
C ASP A 706 -0.65 -3.05 -37.83
N TYR A 707 -1.95 -3.37 -37.75
CA TYR A 707 -2.56 -4.09 -36.62
C TYR A 707 -1.82 -5.39 -36.32
N ILE A 708 -1.60 -6.23 -37.34
CA ILE A 708 -0.88 -7.52 -37.18
C ILE A 708 0.56 -7.29 -36.74
N SER A 709 1.22 -6.26 -37.28
CA SER A 709 2.62 -5.96 -36.98
C SER A 709 2.83 -5.52 -35.53
N TYR A 710 2.00 -4.62 -35.00
CA TYR A 710 2.05 -4.18 -33.60
C TYR A 710 1.90 -5.35 -32.62
N TRP A 711 0.89 -6.20 -32.84
CA TRP A 711 0.66 -7.36 -31.96
C TRP A 711 1.75 -8.43 -32.07
N ARG A 712 2.30 -8.70 -33.27
CA ARG A 712 3.40 -9.66 -33.43
C ARG A 712 4.68 -9.19 -32.75
N ASN A 713 5.03 -7.91 -32.90
CA ASN A 713 6.22 -7.33 -32.27
C ASN A 713 6.11 -7.37 -30.74
N ALA A 714 4.95 -6.99 -30.18
CA ALA A 714 4.72 -7.05 -28.75
C ALA A 714 4.83 -8.47 -28.19
N LEU A 715 4.31 -9.47 -28.92
CA LEU A 715 4.37 -10.87 -28.52
C LEU A 715 5.77 -11.49 -28.67
N SER A 716 6.59 -11.03 -29.63
CA SER A 716 7.95 -11.56 -29.82
C SER A 716 8.95 -11.12 -28.76
N GLU A 717 8.67 -10.01 -28.07
CA GLU A 717 9.51 -9.52 -26.97
C GLU A 717 9.32 -10.31 -25.67
N LEU A 718 8.16 -10.96 -25.49
CA LEU A 718 7.88 -11.78 -24.33
C LEU A 718 8.74 -13.05 -24.34
N LYS A 719 9.75 -13.11 -23.47
CA LYS A 719 10.66 -14.26 -23.32
C LYS A 719 10.74 -14.68 -21.85
N VAL A 720 10.81 -15.98 -21.61
CA VAL A 720 10.90 -16.54 -20.26
C VAL A 720 12.21 -16.14 -19.59
N LYS A 721 12.12 -15.73 -18.33
CA LYS A 721 13.24 -15.33 -17.48
C LYS A 721 14.16 -16.50 -17.15
N LYS A 722 15.42 -16.22 -16.84
CA LYS A 722 16.36 -17.21 -16.30
C LYS A 722 16.24 -17.28 -14.78
N TYR A 723 16.29 -18.49 -14.22
CA TYR A 723 16.17 -18.71 -12.77
C TYR A 723 17.44 -19.35 -12.24
N ASN A 724 17.84 -18.98 -11.02
CA ASN A 724 19.10 -19.47 -10.41
C ASN A 724 18.86 -20.48 -9.29
N SER A 725 17.63 -20.58 -8.78
CA SER A 725 17.28 -21.50 -7.70
C SER A 725 15.98 -22.25 -7.97
N ILE A 726 15.86 -23.43 -7.36
CA ILE A 726 14.66 -24.26 -7.45
C ILE A 726 13.43 -23.53 -6.87
N GLY A 727 13.62 -22.73 -5.82
CA GLY A 727 12.55 -21.96 -5.19
C GLY A 727 12.00 -20.85 -6.10
N GLU A 728 12.88 -20.03 -6.70
CA GLU A 728 12.47 -18.98 -7.65
C GLU A 728 11.73 -19.56 -8.86
N LEU A 729 12.27 -20.64 -9.43
CA LEU A 729 11.63 -21.33 -10.55
C LEU A 729 10.28 -21.92 -10.15
N THR A 730 10.19 -22.56 -8.97
CA THR A 730 8.93 -23.14 -8.49
C THR A 730 7.87 -22.07 -8.30
N ASN A 731 8.24 -20.89 -7.77
CA ASN A 731 7.34 -19.74 -7.67
C ASN A 731 6.87 -19.25 -9.05
N ALA A 732 7.76 -19.18 -10.04
CA ALA A 732 7.38 -18.80 -11.40
C ALA A 732 6.44 -19.83 -12.06
N ILE A 733 6.70 -21.13 -11.90
CA ILE A 733 5.83 -22.21 -12.40
C ILE A 733 4.48 -22.21 -11.65
N ASP A 734 4.49 -21.91 -10.36
CA ASP A 734 3.27 -21.72 -9.55
C ASP A 734 2.38 -20.63 -10.15
N LEU A 735 2.95 -19.44 -10.39
CA LEU A 735 2.26 -18.32 -11.03
C LEU A 735 1.72 -18.72 -12.41
N VAL A 736 2.52 -19.40 -13.24
CA VAL A 736 2.16 -19.74 -14.62
C VAL A 736 1.11 -20.86 -14.70
N SER A 737 1.03 -21.75 -13.71
CA SER A 737 0.02 -22.81 -13.63
C SER A 737 -1.24 -22.42 -12.85
N GLY A 738 -1.23 -21.28 -12.16
CA GLY A 738 -2.35 -20.77 -11.38
C GLY A 738 -3.47 -20.13 -12.21
N PRO A 739 -4.62 -19.84 -11.58
CA PRO A 739 -5.78 -19.21 -12.24
C PRO A 739 -5.50 -17.78 -12.74
N SER A 740 -4.56 -17.08 -12.11
CA SER A 740 -4.12 -15.72 -12.48
C SER A 740 -2.85 -15.71 -13.34
N SER A 741 -2.60 -16.78 -14.10
CA SER A 741 -1.37 -16.97 -14.85
C SER A 741 -1.05 -15.81 -15.82
N PRO A 742 0.17 -15.25 -15.77
CA PRO A 742 0.64 -14.25 -16.72
C PRO A 742 0.47 -14.67 -18.18
N LEU A 743 0.80 -15.92 -18.51
CA LEU A 743 0.65 -16.44 -19.87
C LEU A 743 -0.82 -16.47 -20.30
N THR A 744 -1.71 -16.92 -19.40
CA THR A 744 -3.16 -16.93 -19.64
C THR A 744 -3.70 -15.52 -19.85
N THR A 745 -3.24 -14.55 -19.05
CA THR A 745 -3.65 -13.15 -19.17
C THR A 745 -3.20 -12.54 -20.50
N VAL A 746 -1.95 -12.76 -20.92
CA VAL A 746 -1.47 -12.32 -22.25
C VAL A 746 -2.33 -12.94 -23.35
N LEU A 747 -2.57 -14.25 -23.32
CA LEU A 747 -3.39 -14.91 -24.34
C LEU A 747 -4.83 -14.39 -24.34
N LYS A 748 -5.43 -14.10 -23.18
CA LYS A 748 -6.78 -13.50 -23.10
C LYS A 748 -6.81 -12.10 -23.73
N GLN A 749 -5.74 -11.31 -23.55
CA GLN A 749 -5.61 -10.01 -24.22
C GLN A 749 -5.45 -10.16 -25.74
N VAL A 750 -4.68 -11.16 -26.21
CA VAL A 750 -4.59 -11.47 -27.64
C VAL A 750 -5.95 -11.91 -28.18
N TYR A 751 -6.64 -12.80 -27.49
CA TYR A 751 -7.95 -13.30 -27.92
C TYR A 751 -8.99 -12.19 -28.00
N SER A 752 -9.12 -11.37 -26.94
CA SER A 752 -10.09 -10.27 -26.91
C SER A 752 -9.86 -9.19 -27.98
N ASN A 753 -8.63 -9.08 -28.50
CA ASN A 753 -8.27 -8.11 -29.51
C ASN A 753 -8.14 -8.68 -30.92
N THR A 754 -7.94 -9.99 -31.10
CA THR A 754 -7.71 -10.58 -32.42
C THR A 754 -8.78 -11.57 -32.87
N HIS A 755 -9.67 -12.00 -31.96
CA HIS A 755 -10.85 -12.77 -32.33
C HIS A 755 -12.04 -11.84 -32.54
N PHE A 756 -12.57 -11.87 -33.76
CA PHE A 756 -13.78 -11.17 -34.13
C PHE A 756 -14.77 -12.27 -34.50
N SER A 757 -15.97 -12.31 -33.92
CA SER A 757 -17.02 -13.27 -34.30
C SER A 757 -18.39 -12.57 -34.36
N PRO A 758 -19.24 -12.87 -35.36
CA PRO A 758 -20.56 -12.26 -35.50
C PRO A 758 -21.54 -12.64 -34.38
N THR A 759 -21.29 -13.71 -33.62
CA THR A 759 -22.19 -14.17 -32.54
C THR A 759 -22.07 -13.36 -31.24
N GLY A 760 -20.88 -12.88 -30.89
CA GLY A 760 -20.65 -12.12 -29.66
C GLY A 760 -21.30 -10.72 -29.67
N GLU A 761 -21.45 -10.11 -30.85
CA GLU A 761 -22.15 -8.83 -31.01
C GLU A 761 -23.67 -8.97 -30.92
N LYS A 762 -24.27 -10.11 -31.33
CA LYS A 762 -25.71 -10.39 -31.10
C LYS A 762 -26.03 -10.38 -29.59
N GLU A 763 -25.16 -10.91 -28.75
CA GLU A 763 -25.33 -10.91 -27.28
C GLU A 763 -25.05 -9.55 -26.62
N LEU A 764 -24.00 -8.83 -27.06
CA LEU A 764 -23.68 -7.49 -26.53
C LEU A 764 -24.74 -6.44 -26.90
N LEU A 765 -25.34 -6.55 -28.08
CA LEU A 765 -26.48 -5.72 -28.51
C LEU A 765 -27.75 -6.12 -27.74
N ALA A 766 -28.01 -7.42 -27.54
CA ALA A 766 -29.13 -7.91 -26.73
C ALA A 766 -29.05 -7.44 -25.26
N ASN A 767 -27.84 -7.36 -24.68
CA ASN A 767 -27.62 -6.92 -23.30
C ASN A 767 -27.75 -5.40 -23.08
N LYS A 768 -27.74 -4.58 -24.15
CA LYS A 768 -27.92 -3.12 -24.07
C LYS A 768 -29.37 -2.67 -24.27
N LEU A 769 -30.28 -3.57 -24.64
CA LEU A 769 -31.70 -3.27 -24.77
C LEU A 769 -32.48 -3.75 -23.53
N PRO A 770 -33.43 -2.96 -23.00
CA PRO A 770 -34.27 -3.40 -21.89
C PRO A 770 -35.11 -4.62 -22.32
N THR A 771 -35.35 -5.54 -21.37
CA THR A 771 -35.99 -6.87 -21.51
C THR A 771 -37.41 -6.89 -22.11
N ALA A 772 -37.98 -5.73 -22.48
CA ALA A 772 -39.30 -5.60 -23.08
C ALA A 772 -39.31 -5.59 -24.62
N ALA A 773 -38.15 -5.71 -25.29
CA ALA A 773 -38.05 -5.64 -26.75
C ALA A 773 -37.61 -6.97 -27.40
N THR A 774 -37.87 -8.11 -26.78
CA THR A 774 -37.44 -9.43 -27.29
C THR A 774 -38.16 -9.89 -28.56
N GLU A 775 -39.38 -9.41 -28.83
CA GLU A 775 -40.13 -9.76 -30.05
C GLU A 775 -39.72 -8.97 -31.30
N ALA A 776 -38.97 -7.88 -31.14
CA ALA A 776 -38.44 -7.10 -32.27
C ALA A 776 -37.09 -7.62 -32.80
N ILE A 777 -36.44 -8.54 -32.06
CA ILE A 777 -35.08 -9.03 -32.35
C ILE A 777 -35.07 -9.94 -33.58
N ASP A 778 -36.07 -10.81 -33.75
CA ASP A 778 -36.12 -11.75 -34.88
C ASP A 778 -36.37 -11.06 -36.24
N LYS A 779 -37.05 -9.90 -36.26
CA LYS A 779 -37.29 -9.14 -37.50
C LYS A 779 -36.17 -8.15 -37.84
N LEU A 780 -35.36 -7.75 -36.86
CA LEU A 780 -34.17 -6.93 -37.06
C LEU A 780 -32.93 -7.77 -37.38
N ALA A 781 -32.92 -9.06 -37.02
CA ALA A 781 -31.81 -9.98 -37.30
C ALA A 781 -31.54 -10.12 -38.82
N ASP A 782 -32.60 -10.26 -39.63
CA ASP A 782 -32.46 -10.38 -41.10
C ASP A 782 -32.00 -9.07 -41.77
N SER A 783 -32.29 -7.91 -41.16
CA SER A 783 -31.87 -6.59 -41.67
C SER A 783 -30.47 -6.19 -41.17
N ALA A 784 -30.00 -6.77 -40.07
CA ALA A 784 -28.67 -6.56 -39.53
C ALA A 784 -27.61 -7.42 -40.25
N GLU A 785 -27.98 -8.56 -40.82
CA GLU A 785 -27.05 -9.44 -41.54
C GLU A 785 -26.49 -8.80 -42.83
N GLU A 786 -27.22 -7.88 -43.48
CA GLU A 786 -26.75 -7.19 -44.69
C GLU A 786 -25.83 -5.98 -44.39
N PHE A 787 -25.95 -5.36 -43.20
CA PHE A 787 -25.11 -4.22 -42.77
C PHE A 787 -23.85 -4.64 -41.98
N VAL A 788 -23.82 -5.84 -41.38
CA VAL A 788 -22.71 -6.31 -40.52
C VAL A 788 -21.63 -7.08 -41.31
N GLN A 789 -21.98 -7.69 -42.45
CA GLN A 789 -21.05 -8.54 -43.23
C GLN A 789 -19.79 -7.84 -43.80
N PRO A 790 -19.84 -6.60 -44.34
CA PRO A 790 -18.67 -5.98 -44.99
C PRO A 790 -17.55 -5.63 -44.00
N ASP A 791 -17.93 -5.31 -42.75
CA ASP A 791 -17.03 -4.85 -41.69
C ASP A 791 -16.27 -6.00 -41.01
N TYR A 792 -16.91 -7.17 -40.89
CA TYR A 792 -16.29 -8.39 -40.39
C TYR A 792 -15.19 -8.91 -41.34
N LEU A 793 -15.42 -8.79 -42.65
CA LEU A 793 -14.44 -9.12 -43.68
C LEU A 793 -13.16 -8.26 -43.58
N LEU A 794 -13.17 -7.08 -42.93
CA LEU A 794 -11.94 -6.32 -42.62
C LEU A 794 -11.02 -7.11 -41.71
N MET A 795 -11.56 -7.57 -40.58
CA MET A 795 -10.75 -8.13 -39.49
C MET A 795 -10.46 -9.61 -39.68
N GLN A 796 -11.04 -10.25 -40.69
CA GLN A 796 -10.74 -11.63 -41.06
C GLN A 796 -9.23 -11.86 -41.32
N ARG A 797 -8.50 -10.88 -41.88
CA ARG A 797 -7.03 -10.98 -42.04
C ARG A 797 -6.30 -11.03 -40.70
N VAL A 798 -6.76 -10.24 -39.73
CA VAL A 798 -6.21 -10.23 -38.36
C VAL A 798 -6.53 -11.57 -37.68
N GLU A 799 -7.77 -12.03 -37.76
CA GLU A 799 -8.19 -13.30 -37.19
C GLU A 799 -7.43 -14.49 -37.81
N GLN A 800 -7.22 -14.51 -39.13
CA GLN A 800 -6.40 -15.52 -39.79
C GLN A 800 -4.94 -15.49 -39.33
N ALA A 801 -4.37 -14.30 -39.12
CA ALA A 801 -2.99 -14.14 -38.67
C ALA A 801 -2.75 -14.67 -37.25
N PHE A 802 -3.78 -14.66 -36.39
CA PHE A 802 -3.74 -15.14 -35.00
C PHE A 802 -4.58 -16.40 -34.75
N PHE A 803 -5.10 -17.03 -35.80
CA PHE A 803 -6.05 -18.15 -35.72
C PHE A 803 -5.55 -19.30 -34.83
N GLN A 804 -4.29 -19.68 -34.99
CA GLN A 804 -3.68 -20.77 -34.20
C GLN A 804 -3.61 -20.44 -32.70
N LEU A 805 -3.38 -19.16 -32.35
CA LEU A 805 -3.37 -18.70 -30.96
C LEU A 805 -4.79 -18.60 -30.39
N ASN A 806 -5.74 -18.11 -31.18
CA ASN A 806 -7.13 -18.00 -30.76
C ASN A 806 -7.77 -19.38 -30.52
N ARG A 807 -7.42 -20.40 -31.32
CA ARG A 807 -7.86 -21.78 -31.10
C ARG A 807 -7.46 -22.35 -29.74
N LEU A 808 -6.38 -21.87 -29.12
CA LEU A 808 -5.98 -22.34 -27.80
C LEU A 808 -7.02 -22.00 -26.72
N GLN A 809 -7.87 -20.98 -26.93
CA GLN A 809 -8.90 -20.56 -25.98
C GLN A 809 -10.32 -21.04 -26.33
N ILE A 810 -10.47 -21.76 -27.44
CA ILE A 810 -11.77 -22.22 -27.93
C ILE A 810 -11.94 -23.69 -27.56
N ASN A 811 -13.07 -24.02 -26.93
CA ASN A 811 -13.44 -25.41 -26.67
C ASN A 811 -13.84 -26.11 -27.98
N GLU A 812 -13.40 -27.35 -28.18
CA GLU A 812 -13.82 -28.15 -29.34
C GLU A 812 -15.29 -28.60 -29.24
N THR A 813 -15.81 -28.75 -28.01
CA THR A 813 -17.22 -29.02 -27.68
C THR A 813 -17.63 -28.25 -26.42
N PRO A 814 -18.92 -27.99 -26.16
CA PRO A 814 -19.37 -27.21 -25.00
C PRO A 814 -18.88 -27.70 -23.63
N ASN A 815 -18.51 -28.98 -23.50
CA ASN A 815 -18.06 -29.62 -22.26
C ASN A 815 -16.60 -30.09 -22.29
N SER A 816 -15.85 -29.85 -23.37
CA SER A 816 -14.42 -30.22 -23.43
C SER A 816 -13.54 -29.07 -22.92
N PRO A 817 -12.44 -29.35 -22.21
CA PRO A 817 -11.44 -28.34 -21.88
C PRO A 817 -10.82 -27.73 -23.13
N THR A 818 -10.30 -26.50 -23.01
CA THR A 818 -9.55 -25.86 -24.10
C THR A 818 -8.19 -26.55 -24.30
N PRO A 819 -7.58 -26.46 -25.50
CA PRO A 819 -6.18 -26.88 -25.68
C PRO A 819 -5.21 -26.16 -24.73
N TRP A 820 -5.53 -24.93 -24.29
CA TRP A 820 -4.77 -24.22 -23.27
C TRP A 820 -4.88 -24.89 -21.89
N ASP A 821 -6.05 -25.43 -21.52
CA ASP A 821 -6.23 -26.13 -20.24
C ASP A 821 -5.37 -27.42 -20.14
N GLU A 822 -5.12 -28.09 -21.27
CA GLU A 822 -4.15 -29.20 -21.32
C GLU A 822 -2.73 -28.73 -21.00
N ILE A 823 -2.33 -27.57 -21.52
CA ILE A 823 -1.03 -26.93 -21.24
C ILE A 823 -0.95 -26.54 -19.76
N VAL A 824 -2.00 -25.92 -19.22
CA VAL A 824 -2.08 -25.57 -17.79
C VAL A 824 -2.00 -26.81 -16.91
N THR A 825 -2.63 -27.91 -17.30
CA THR A 825 -2.54 -29.20 -16.59
C THR A 825 -1.11 -29.75 -16.62
N ALA A 826 -0.41 -29.67 -17.75
CA ALA A 826 0.99 -30.08 -17.85
C ALA A 826 1.92 -29.21 -17.02
N LEU A 827 1.69 -27.89 -17.00
CA LEU A 827 2.42 -26.94 -16.15
C LEU A 827 2.15 -27.19 -14.66
N SER A 828 0.91 -27.54 -14.29
CA SER A 828 0.55 -27.91 -12.91
C SER A 828 1.24 -29.21 -12.47
N ARG A 829 1.35 -30.21 -13.35
CA ARG A 829 2.16 -31.42 -13.06
C ARG A 829 3.64 -31.10 -12.88
N LEU A 830 4.18 -30.22 -13.74
CA LEU A 830 5.54 -29.74 -13.59
C LEU A 830 5.73 -28.97 -12.27
N ARG A 831 4.77 -28.13 -11.88
CA ARG A 831 4.76 -27.43 -10.59
C ARG A 831 4.85 -28.41 -9.44
N THR A 832 3.96 -29.41 -9.38
CA THR A 832 3.97 -30.41 -8.31
C THR A 832 5.31 -31.12 -8.26
N TYR A 833 5.84 -31.52 -9.41
CA TYR A 833 7.14 -32.18 -9.49
C TYR A 833 8.31 -31.32 -8.97
N MET A 834 8.38 -30.05 -9.36
CA MET A 834 9.43 -29.14 -8.88
C MET A 834 9.24 -28.79 -7.39
N LYS A 835 8.00 -28.68 -6.94
CA LYS A 835 7.66 -28.42 -5.55
C LYS A 835 8.00 -29.59 -4.64
N ASP A 836 7.72 -30.83 -5.04
CA ASP A 836 8.07 -32.03 -4.28
C ASP A 836 9.59 -32.15 -4.08
N ILE A 837 10.38 -31.69 -5.06
CA ILE A 837 11.84 -31.59 -4.97
C ILE A 837 12.24 -30.46 -4.01
N ALA A 838 11.64 -29.28 -4.13
CA ALA A 838 11.97 -28.12 -3.31
C ALA A 838 11.60 -28.29 -1.82
N ASP A 839 10.48 -28.96 -1.54
CA ASP A 839 9.96 -29.21 -0.18
C ASP A 839 10.62 -30.45 0.48
N SER A 840 11.48 -31.17 -0.24
CA SER A 840 12.21 -32.32 0.28
C SER A 840 13.18 -31.91 1.40
N PRO A 841 13.44 -32.75 2.42
CA PRO A 841 14.43 -32.45 3.46
C PRO A 841 15.84 -32.17 2.93
N ASP A 842 16.19 -32.75 1.78
CA ASP A 842 17.42 -32.49 1.03
C ASP A 842 17.08 -32.25 -0.46
N PRO A 843 16.85 -30.98 -0.85
CA PRO A 843 16.47 -30.63 -2.21
C PRO A 843 17.54 -30.98 -3.24
N GLN A 844 18.82 -30.92 -2.86
CA GLN A 844 19.93 -31.24 -3.75
C GLN A 844 19.95 -32.74 -4.08
N MET A 845 19.73 -33.60 -3.10
CA MET A 845 19.65 -35.05 -3.30
C MET A 845 18.41 -35.47 -4.07
N ALA A 846 17.26 -34.86 -3.77
CA ALA A 846 16.03 -35.08 -4.54
C ALA A 846 16.21 -34.67 -6.02
N SER A 847 16.88 -33.54 -6.27
CA SER A 847 17.23 -33.08 -7.62
C SER A 847 18.14 -34.07 -8.34
N LEU A 848 19.16 -34.61 -7.66
CA LEU A 848 20.08 -35.58 -8.24
C LEU A 848 19.38 -36.86 -8.67
N LEU A 849 18.49 -37.41 -7.83
CA LEU A 849 17.70 -38.59 -8.14
C LEU A 849 16.77 -38.34 -9.34
N ALA A 850 16.12 -37.18 -9.37
CA ALA A 850 15.29 -36.74 -10.49
C ALA A 850 16.10 -36.64 -11.79
N ALA A 851 17.25 -35.95 -11.76
CA ALA A 851 18.12 -35.77 -12.92
C ALA A 851 18.67 -37.10 -13.44
N ARG A 852 19.03 -38.03 -12.55
CA ARG A 852 19.45 -39.39 -12.94
C ARG A 852 18.33 -40.14 -13.64
N SER A 853 17.11 -40.08 -13.11
CA SER A 853 15.94 -40.75 -13.70
C SER A 853 15.65 -40.24 -15.12
N ARG A 854 15.84 -38.93 -15.36
CA ARG A 854 15.72 -38.31 -16.68
C ARG A 854 16.84 -38.75 -17.63
N MET A 855 18.10 -38.75 -17.18
CA MET A 855 19.26 -39.18 -17.99
C MET A 855 19.17 -40.64 -18.47
N GLN A 856 18.39 -41.46 -17.76
CA GLN A 856 18.12 -42.87 -18.06
C GLN A 856 16.85 -43.09 -18.92
N SER A 857 16.21 -42.01 -19.40
CA SER A 857 15.10 -42.02 -20.38
C SER A 857 13.76 -42.55 -19.85
N SER A 858 13.17 -41.89 -18.84
CA SER A 858 11.80 -42.21 -18.37
C SER A 858 10.74 -41.33 -19.05
N GLU A 859 9.77 -41.93 -19.76
CA GLU A 859 8.63 -41.20 -20.36
C GLU A 859 7.69 -40.55 -19.32
N ALA A 860 7.80 -40.95 -18.04
CA ALA A 860 6.98 -40.42 -16.96
C ALA A 860 7.41 -39.02 -16.48
N ASP A 861 8.52 -38.47 -16.98
CA ASP A 861 9.05 -37.17 -16.57
C ASP A 861 8.15 -35.99 -17.05
N PRO A 862 7.61 -35.18 -16.12
CA PRO A 862 6.77 -34.02 -16.44
C PRO A 862 7.43 -32.98 -17.36
N ILE A 863 8.74 -32.79 -17.29
CA ILE A 863 9.49 -31.87 -18.17
C ILE A 863 9.52 -32.42 -19.61
N ILE A 864 9.66 -33.73 -19.81
CA ILE A 864 9.59 -34.34 -21.16
C ILE A 864 8.18 -34.18 -21.73
N ARG A 865 7.15 -34.43 -20.92
CA ARG A 865 5.75 -34.24 -21.34
C ARG A 865 5.47 -32.81 -21.75
N LEU A 866 5.93 -31.83 -20.97
CA LEU A 866 5.77 -30.41 -21.31
C LEU A 866 6.50 -30.07 -22.62
N LYS A 867 7.71 -30.61 -22.84
CA LYS A 867 8.46 -30.43 -24.09
C LYS A 867 7.70 -30.94 -25.31
N GLN A 868 7.07 -32.11 -25.22
CA GLN A 868 6.27 -32.68 -26.31
C GLN A 868 5.04 -31.82 -26.64
N ILE A 869 4.40 -31.26 -25.61
CA ILE A 869 3.27 -30.33 -25.79
C ILE A 869 3.77 -29.02 -26.43
N ALA A 870 4.87 -28.47 -25.92
CA ALA A 870 5.49 -27.25 -26.43
C ALA A 870 5.79 -27.36 -27.93
N GLN A 871 6.36 -28.48 -28.40
CA GLN A 871 6.69 -28.70 -29.80
C GLN A 871 5.46 -28.70 -30.74
N LYS A 872 4.26 -28.95 -30.21
CA LYS A 872 2.99 -28.92 -30.95
C LYS A 872 2.25 -27.58 -30.83
N SER A 873 2.70 -26.69 -29.94
CA SER A 873 2.08 -25.37 -29.74
C SER A 873 2.50 -24.37 -30.83
N PRO A 874 1.65 -23.37 -31.14
CA PRO A 874 2.02 -22.27 -32.05
C PRO A 874 2.99 -21.26 -31.38
N GLU A 875 3.66 -20.45 -32.18
CA GLU A 875 4.44 -19.31 -31.66
C GLU A 875 3.52 -18.17 -31.20
N PRO A 876 3.85 -17.44 -30.11
CA PRO A 876 5.06 -17.54 -29.28
C PRO A 876 4.98 -18.56 -28.12
N VAL A 877 3.82 -19.19 -27.91
CA VAL A 877 3.58 -20.13 -26.79
C VAL A 877 4.60 -21.27 -26.79
N ARG A 878 4.95 -21.80 -27.96
CA ARG A 878 6.02 -22.78 -28.14
C ARG A 878 7.32 -22.33 -27.47
N SER A 879 7.77 -21.12 -27.79
CA SER A 879 9.01 -20.55 -27.26
C SER A 879 8.95 -20.35 -25.75
N TRP A 880 7.79 -19.94 -25.21
CA TRP A 880 7.61 -19.81 -23.76
C TRP A 880 7.70 -21.17 -23.04
N LEU A 881 6.99 -22.19 -23.54
CA LEU A 881 6.99 -23.51 -22.93
C LEU A 881 8.36 -24.21 -23.04
N LEU A 882 9.05 -24.05 -24.18
CA LEU A 882 10.42 -24.55 -24.33
C LEU A 882 11.40 -23.82 -23.41
N GLY A 883 11.23 -22.51 -23.21
CA GLY A 883 11.97 -21.73 -22.22
C GLY A 883 11.78 -22.29 -20.80
N MET A 884 10.54 -22.58 -20.41
CA MET A 884 10.25 -23.20 -19.11
C MET A 884 10.88 -24.59 -18.96
N VAL A 885 10.79 -25.43 -19.99
CA VAL A 885 11.45 -26.76 -20.03
C VAL A 885 12.96 -26.63 -19.84
N GLN A 886 13.61 -25.72 -20.57
CA GLN A 886 15.05 -25.50 -20.46
C GLN A 886 15.42 -25.00 -19.07
N GLN A 887 14.69 -24.04 -18.51
CA GLN A 887 14.97 -23.51 -17.17
C GLN A 887 14.74 -24.56 -16.07
N SER A 888 13.69 -25.37 -16.17
CA SER A 888 13.47 -26.49 -15.24
C SER A 888 14.61 -27.49 -15.25
N TRP A 889 15.16 -27.80 -16.42
CA TRP A 889 16.30 -28.69 -16.52
C TRP A 889 17.61 -28.06 -16.02
N SER A 890 17.88 -26.81 -16.41
CA SER A 890 19.08 -26.06 -16.00
C SER A 890 19.18 -25.93 -14.49
N VAL A 891 18.11 -25.50 -13.82
CA VAL A 891 18.09 -25.33 -12.36
C VAL A 891 18.21 -26.67 -11.64
N MET A 892 17.54 -27.71 -12.13
CA MET A 892 17.63 -29.05 -11.55
C MET A 892 19.05 -29.62 -11.64
N ILE A 893 19.72 -29.47 -12.79
CA ILE A 893 21.10 -29.92 -12.96
C ILE A 893 22.06 -29.13 -12.08
N ALA A 894 21.87 -27.81 -11.95
CA ALA A 894 22.69 -26.97 -11.08
C ALA A 894 22.54 -27.34 -9.60
N GLU A 895 21.30 -27.55 -9.11
CA GLU A 895 21.07 -28.01 -7.73
C GLU A 895 21.59 -29.44 -7.50
N SER A 896 21.47 -30.32 -8.50
CA SER A 896 22.06 -31.66 -8.44
C SER A 896 23.57 -31.60 -8.28
N ALA A 897 24.25 -30.70 -9.01
CA ALA A 897 25.69 -30.53 -8.92
C ALA A 897 26.15 -30.13 -7.51
N LYS A 898 25.43 -29.20 -6.86
CA LYS A 898 25.70 -28.81 -5.46
C LYS A 898 25.57 -30.00 -4.49
N GLY A 899 24.57 -30.86 -4.70
CA GLY A 899 24.39 -32.08 -3.91
C GLY A 899 25.52 -33.07 -4.09
N VAL A 900 25.91 -33.31 -5.34
CA VAL A 900 27.05 -34.16 -5.68
C VAL A 900 28.34 -33.60 -5.11
N GLN A 901 28.57 -32.29 -5.16
CA GLN A 901 29.73 -31.62 -4.54
C GLN A 901 29.77 -31.84 -3.02
N THR A 902 28.64 -31.69 -2.34
CA THR A 902 28.55 -31.89 -0.88
C THR A 902 28.84 -33.34 -0.50
N GLN A 903 28.31 -34.30 -1.25
CA GLN A 903 28.61 -35.71 -1.02
C GLN A 903 30.04 -36.08 -1.43
N TRP A 904 30.58 -35.47 -2.49
CA TRP A 904 31.96 -35.68 -2.90
C TRP A 904 32.92 -35.27 -1.77
N TYR A 905 32.70 -34.08 -1.20
CA TYR A 905 33.54 -33.58 -0.12
C TYR A 905 33.50 -34.51 1.11
N SER A 906 32.30 -34.92 1.53
CA SER A 906 32.11 -35.71 2.76
C SER A 906 32.41 -37.21 2.60
N GLU A 907 31.98 -37.84 1.51
CA GLU A 907 32.10 -39.30 1.32
C GLU A 907 33.43 -39.69 0.68
N VAL A 908 34.02 -38.84 -0.18
CA VAL A 908 35.21 -39.15 -0.97
C VAL A 908 36.41 -38.30 -0.55
N TYR A 909 36.36 -36.98 -0.72
CA TYR A 909 37.53 -36.11 -0.53
C TYR A 909 38.04 -36.11 0.91
N THR A 910 37.18 -36.03 1.92
CA THR A 910 37.60 -36.08 3.34
C THR A 910 38.34 -37.38 3.64
N LYS A 911 37.83 -38.52 3.16
CA LYS A 911 38.49 -39.82 3.34
C LYS A 911 39.78 -39.90 2.55
N TYR A 912 39.80 -39.41 1.32
CA TYR A 912 41.01 -39.34 0.50
C TYR A 912 42.09 -38.47 1.17
N ARG A 913 41.71 -37.31 1.72
CA ARG A 913 42.60 -36.42 2.45
C ARG A 913 43.27 -37.11 3.63
N ASP A 914 42.49 -37.85 4.42
CA ASP A 914 43.00 -38.49 5.63
C ASP A 914 43.80 -39.77 5.31
N LEU A 915 43.41 -40.52 4.27
CA LEU A 915 44.01 -41.80 3.90
C LEU A 915 45.21 -41.67 2.95
N ALA A 916 45.17 -40.75 1.98
CA ALA A 916 46.05 -40.76 0.80
C ALA A 916 46.77 -39.43 0.50
N LEU A 917 46.21 -38.27 0.88
CA LEU A 917 46.84 -36.97 0.58
C LEU A 917 48.16 -36.80 1.36
N ASN A 918 49.18 -36.28 0.70
CA ASN A 918 50.55 -36.11 1.25
C ASN A 918 51.18 -37.42 1.76
N LYS A 919 50.76 -38.57 1.22
CA LYS A 919 51.37 -39.88 1.52
C LYS A 919 51.93 -40.51 0.25
N TYR A 920 52.98 -41.30 0.43
CA TYR A 920 53.52 -42.14 -0.63
C TYR A 920 52.51 -43.25 -0.99
N PRO A 921 52.28 -43.57 -2.27
CA PRO A 921 53.00 -43.16 -3.48
C PRO A 921 52.47 -41.91 -4.20
N PHE A 922 51.45 -41.22 -3.67
CA PHE A 922 50.85 -40.06 -4.32
C PHE A 922 51.71 -38.80 -4.22
N ASP A 923 52.41 -38.64 -3.09
CA ASP A 923 53.52 -37.69 -2.94
C ASP A 923 54.84 -38.45 -2.84
N LEU A 924 55.72 -38.24 -3.82
CA LEU A 924 57.02 -38.90 -3.91
C LEU A 924 57.97 -38.52 -2.76
N ASN A 925 57.76 -37.36 -2.14
CA ASN A 925 58.61 -36.86 -1.05
C ASN A 925 58.04 -37.16 0.34
N ALA A 926 56.87 -37.80 0.44
CA ALA A 926 56.24 -38.08 1.72
C ALA A 926 56.95 -39.20 2.49
N GLU A 927 57.21 -38.97 3.78
CA GLU A 927 57.75 -39.99 4.70
C GLU A 927 56.69 -41.02 5.09
N GLU A 928 55.45 -40.56 5.33
CA GLU A 928 54.30 -41.45 5.57
C GLU A 928 53.82 -42.10 4.26
N GLU A 929 53.38 -43.35 4.34
CA GLU A 929 52.83 -44.13 3.22
C GLU A 929 51.37 -44.53 3.51
N ILE A 930 50.58 -44.70 2.44
CA ILE A 930 49.23 -45.24 2.57
C ILE A 930 49.28 -46.73 2.93
N ALA A 931 48.44 -47.20 3.84
CA ALA A 931 48.29 -48.63 4.07
C ALA A 931 47.63 -49.31 2.85
N LEU A 932 48.01 -50.54 2.54
CA LEU A 932 47.46 -51.32 1.43
C LEU A 932 45.97 -51.57 1.63
N GLU A 933 45.52 -51.78 2.88
CA GLU A 933 44.09 -51.90 3.17
C GLU A 933 43.33 -50.59 2.85
N ASP A 934 43.91 -49.43 3.15
CA ASP A 934 43.32 -48.12 2.85
C ASP A 934 43.35 -47.83 1.34
N PHE A 935 44.41 -48.26 0.65
CA PHE A 935 44.50 -48.20 -0.80
C PHE A 935 43.41 -49.07 -1.46
N GLU A 936 43.21 -50.30 -0.98
CA GLU A 936 42.12 -51.18 -1.42
C GLU A 936 40.76 -50.56 -1.15
N LEU A 937 40.56 -49.95 0.03
CA LEU A 937 39.30 -49.28 0.39
C LEU A 937 38.94 -48.14 -0.59
N LEU A 938 39.94 -47.40 -1.09
CA LEU A 938 39.74 -46.33 -2.06
C LEU A 938 39.53 -46.85 -3.49
N PHE A 939 40.38 -47.77 -3.95
CA PHE A 939 40.50 -48.12 -5.38
C PHE A 939 39.76 -49.38 -5.82
N SER A 940 39.45 -50.30 -4.91
CA SER A 940 38.80 -51.59 -5.24
C SER A 940 37.41 -51.42 -5.88
N THR A 941 36.90 -52.48 -6.52
CA THR A 941 35.50 -52.49 -6.98
C THR A 941 34.57 -52.51 -5.78
N GLY A 942 33.60 -51.59 -5.73
CA GLY A 942 32.80 -51.33 -4.53
C GLY A 942 33.56 -50.55 -3.43
N GLY A 943 34.76 -50.04 -3.71
CA GLY A 943 35.47 -49.10 -2.86
C GLY A 943 34.79 -47.72 -2.81
N ILE A 944 35.38 -46.79 -2.06
CA ILE A 944 34.82 -45.45 -1.82
C ILE A 944 34.56 -44.72 -3.15
N ILE A 945 35.57 -44.66 -4.04
CA ILE A 945 35.48 -43.91 -5.29
C ILE A 945 34.53 -44.60 -6.27
N ASP A 946 34.62 -45.93 -6.43
CA ASP A 946 33.77 -46.70 -7.34
C ASP A 946 32.28 -46.53 -7.00
N THR A 947 31.95 -46.69 -5.71
CA THR A 947 30.58 -46.61 -5.20
C THR A 947 30.00 -45.22 -5.45
N PHE A 948 30.77 -44.18 -5.18
CA PHE A 948 30.35 -42.80 -5.43
C PHE A 948 30.12 -42.54 -6.92
N VAL A 949 31.10 -42.90 -7.76
CA VAL A 949 31.05 -42.65 -9.21
C VAL A 949 29.85 -43.36 -9.85
N GLN A 950 29.63 -44.64 -9.53
CA GLN A 950 28.51 -45.41 -10.07
C GLN A 950 27.16 -44.86 -9.63
N LYS A 951 27.04 -44.44 -8.36
CA LYS A 951 25.80 -43.95 -7.77
C LYS A 951 25.42 -42.56 -8.27
N ASN A 952 26.40 -41.65 -8.35
CA ASN A 952 26.18 -40.21 -8.47
C ASN A 952 26.63 -39.60 -9.81
N LEU A 953 27.71 -40.11 -10.45
CA LEU A 953 28.32 -39.46 -11.62
C LEU A 953 28.11 -40.21 -12.94
N ALA A 954 27.99 -41.54 -12.93
CA ALA A 954 28.03 -42.38 -14.13
C ALA A 954 26.97 -42.05 -15.20
N SER A 955 25.85 -41.42 -14.82
CA SER A 955 24.79 -41.02 -15.76
C SER A 955 25.06 -39.68 -16.46
N PHE A 956 26.06 -38.91 -16.00
CA PHE A 956 26.29 -37.50 -16.38
C PHE A 956 27.54 -37.27 -17.24
N TYR A 957 28.39 -38.28 -17.45
CA TYR A 957 29.54 -38.19 -18.35
C TYR A 957 29.62 -39.42 -19.26
N ASP A 958 30.27 -39.25 -20.41
CA ASP A 958 30.56 -40.34 -21.33
C ASP A 958 31.86 -41.03 -20.93
N THR A 959 31.84 -42.35 -20.73
CA THR A 959 33.00 -43.14 -20.29
C THR A 959 34.05 -43.35 -21.38
N ASN A 960 33.70 -43.17 -22.66
CA ASN A 960 34.63 -43.27 -23.78
C ASN A 960 35.27 -41.91 -24.07
N LEU A 961 34.46 -40.86 -24.13
CA LEU A 961 34.91 -39.50 -24.50
C LEU A 961 35.44 -38.70 -23.31
N TRP A 962 35.12 -39.11 -22.07
CA TRP A 962 35.46 -38.37 -20.84
C TRP A 962 35.00 -36.91 -20.88
N THR A 963 33.79 -36.69 -21.40
CA THR A 963 33.13 -35.38 -21.46
C THR A 963 31.75 -35.44 -20.80
N PRO A 964 31.24 -34.35 -20.22
CA PRO A 964 29.88 -34.29 -19.69
C PRO A 964 28.83 -34.60 -20.77
N LYS A 965 27.82 -35.39 -20.42
CA LYS A 965 26.71 -35.76 -21.31
C LYS A 965 25.72 -34.60 -21.40
N ARG A 966 25.36 -34.21 -22.63
CA ARG A 966 24.46 -33.08 -22.90
C ARG A 966 23.03 -33.52 -23.17
N VAL A 967 22.07 -32.93 -22.46
CA VAL A 967 20.62 -33.15 -22.66
C VAL A 967 19.93 -31.79 -22.64
N ASP A 968 19.08 -31.53 -23.64
CA ASP A 968 18.30 -30.28 -23.75
C ASP A 968 19.11 -28.98 -23.64
N GLY A 969 20.35 -29.01 -24.14
CA GLY A 969 21.24 -27.86 -24.15
C GLY A 969 22.14 -27.74 -22.93
N GLU A 970 21.83 -28.44 -21.83
CA GLU A 970 22.53 -28.36 -20.55
C GLU A 970 23.39 -29.61 -20.27
N THR A 971 24.42 -29.44 -19.45
CA THR A 971 25.34 -30.48 -18.97
C THR A 971 25.56 -30.31 -17.47
N MET A 972 25.82 -31.41 -16.75
CA MET A 972 26.30 -31.27 -15.37
C MET A 972 27.66 -30.54 -15.39
N PRO A 973 27.82 -29.46 -14.60
CA PRO A 973 29.03 -28.65 -14.61
C PRO A 973 30.17 -29.39 -13.89
N LEU A 974 30.76 -30.39 -14.53
CA LEU A 974 31.89 -31.16 -13.98
C LEU A 974 33.21 -30.53 -14.40
N THR A 975 34.16 -30.40 -13.47
CA THR A 975 35.50 -29.90 -13.79
C THR A 975 36.24 -30.86 -14.74
N PRO A 976 36.97 -30.35 -15.75
CA PRO A 976 37.79 -31.19 -16.62
C PRO A 976 38.85 -31.98 -15.83
N GLU A 977 39.36 -31.39 -14.74
CA GLU A 977 40.33 -32.02 -13.85
C GLU A 977 39.77 -33.28 -13.20
N LEU A 978 38.53 -33.25 -12.67
CA LEU A 978 37.87 -34.44 -12.13
C LEU A 978 37.81 -35.57 -13.17
N LEU A 979 37.40 -35.26 -14.40
CA LEU A 979 37.25 -36.28 -15.45
C LEU A 979 38.60 -36.94 -15.80
N VAL A 980 39.70 -36.18 -15.80
CA VAL A 980 41.05 -36.72 -15.95
C VAL A 980 41.40 -37.64 -14.77
N GLN A 981 41.07 -37.25 -13.55
CA GLN A 981 41.39 -38.04 -12.36
C GLN A 981 40.53 -39.30 -12.24
N LEU A 982 39.26 -39.27 -12.66
CA LEU A 982 38.43 -40.48 -12.77
C LEU A 982 38.97 -41.45 -13.82
N LYS A 983 39.58 -40.94 -14.90
CA LYS A 983 40.30 -41.76 -15.87
C LYS A 983 41.53 -42.39 -15.25
N ASN A 984 42.34 -41.62 -14.52
CA ASN A 984 43.51 -42.12 -13.80
C ASN A 984 43.10 -43.18 -12.77
N TYR A 985 42.04 -42.94 -12.00
CA TYR A 985 41.44 -43.89 -11.06
C TYR A 985 41.15 -45.25 -11.72
N ASN A 986 40.46 -45.25 -12.87
CA ASN A 986 40.16 -46.48 -13.60
C ASN A 986 41.43 -47.22 -14.04
N VAL A 987 42.45 -46.48 -14.49
CA VAL A 987 43.75 -47.05 -14.87
C VAL A 987 44.46 -47.68 -13.67
N ILE A 988 44.51 -46.97 -12.53
CA ILE A 988 45.14 -47.44 -11.29
C ILE A 988 44.45 -48.69 -10.78
N ARG A 989 43.12 -48.68 -10.69
CA ARG A 989 42.33 -49.84 -10.27
C ARG A 989 42.59 -51.04 -11.17
N ASP A 990 42.45 -50.86 -12.48
CA ASP A 990 42.54 -51.96 -13.44
C ASP A 990 43.96 -52.56 -13.55
N THR A 991 44.99 -51.86 -13.05
CA THR A 991 46.39 -52.29 -13.07
C THR A 991 46.89 -52.85 -11.75
N LEU A 992 46.48 -52.29 -10.61
CA LEU A 992 46.98 -52.67 -9.28
C LEU A 992 46.03 -53.59 -8.52
N ILE A 993 44.72 -53.51 -8.76
CA ILE A 993 43.71 -54.35 -8.09
C ILE A 993 43.41 -55.57 -8.95
N ASN A 994 43.58 -56.75 -8.36
CA ASN A 994 43.25 -58.00 -9.02
C ASN A 994 41.72 -58.16 -9.08
N LYS A 995 41.16 -58.35 -10.29
CA LYS A 995 39.71 -58.44 -10.52
C LYS A 995 39.02 -59.63 -9.83
N SER A 996 39.76 -60.70 -9.52
CA SER A 996 39.19 -61.90 -8.90
C SER A 996 39.21 -61.84 -7.37
N THR A 997 40.27 -61.30 -6.78
CA THR A 997 40.42 -61.21 -5.31
C THR A 997 39.98 -59.86 -4.75
N ASN A 998 39.81 -58.84 -5.61
CA ASN A 998 39.56 -57.45 -5.25
C ASN A 998 40.58 -56.86 -4.26
N ARG A 999 41.83 -57.35 -4.34
CA ARG A 999 42.97 -56.95 -3.51
C ARG A 999 44.18 -56.60 -4.36
N VAL A 1000 45.12 -55.87 -3.79
CA VAL A 1000 46.40 -55.60 -4.45
C VAL A 1000 47.19 -56.89 -4.54
N SER A 1001 47.59 -57.28 -5.74
CA SER A 1001 48.47 -58.44 -5.98
C SER A 1001 49.16 -58.28 -7.32
N ILE A 1002 50.48 -58.16 -7.26
CA ILE A 1002 51.36 -57.91 -8.39
C ILE A 1002 52.42 -59.01 -8.40
N PRO A 1003 52.19 -60.09 -9.16
CA PRO A 1003 53.23 -61.06 -9.42
C PRO A 1003 54.23 -60.48 -10.44
N PHE A 1004 55.52 -60.60 -10.15
CA PHE A 1004 56.59 -60.13 -11.01
C PHE A 1004 57.81 -61.05 -10.95
N THR A 1005 58.65 -60.97 -11.97
CA THR A 1005 59.92 -61.70 -12.00
C THR A 1005 61.08 -60.73 -11.96
N THR A 1006 62.18 -61.13 -11.34
CA THR A 1006 63.36 -60.29 -11.23
C THR A 1006 64.64 -61.10 -11.43
N LYS A 1007 65.65 -60.44 -12.01
CA LYS A 1007 67.00 -60.99 -12.17
C LYS A 1007 68.04 -59.88 -12.10
N ILE A 1008 69.17 -60.16 -11.45
CA ILE A 1008 70.33 -59.27 -11.45
C ILE A 1008 71.02 -59.40 -12.81
N LEU A 1009 71.19 -58.29 -13.53
CA LEU A 1009 71.84 -58.25 -14.84
C LEU A 1009 73.35 -58.07 -14.71
N ASP A 1010 73.75 -57.16 -13.83
CA ASP A 1010 75.12 -56.67 -13.73
C ASP A 1010 75.39 -56.15 -12.32
N LEU A 1011 76.64 -56.25 -11.89
CA LEU A 1011 77.13 -55.78 -10.59
C LEU A 1011 78.49 -55.11 -10.81
N ASP A 1012 78.75 -54.02 -10.11
CA ASP A 1012 80.05 -53.35 -10.12
C ASP A 1012 81.21 -54.34 -9.88
N SER A 1013 82.27 -54.23 -10.70
CA SER A 1013 83.48 -55.05 -10.59
C SER A 1013 84.18 -54.97 -9.23
N SER A 1014 83.98 -53.87 -8.49
CA SER A 1014 84.49 -53.67 -7.13
C SER A 1014 83.74 -54.48 -6.06
N ALA A 1015 82.60 -55.09 -6.39
CA ALA A 1015 81.80 -55.89 -5.44
C ALA A 1015 82.01 -57.41 -5.61
N ILE A 1016 82.16 -58.12 -4.49
CA ILE A 1016 82.29 -59.59 -4.42
C ILE A 1016 80.93 -60.26 -4.65
N ARG A 1017 79.92 -59.76 -3.94
CA ARG A 1017 78.56 -60.30 -3.99
C ARG A 1017 77.55 -59.20 -3.74
N ALA A 1018 76.42 -59.29 -4.42
CA ALA A 1018 75.21 -58.53 -4.10
C ALA A 1018 74.12 -59.49 -3.64
N THR A 1019 73.48 -59.17 -2.54
CA THR A 1019 72.32 -59.89 -2.01
C THR A 1019 71.12 -58.97 -2.03
N VAL A 1020 70.10 -59.31 -2.82
CA VAL A 1020 68.81 -58.64 -2.87
C VAL A 1020 67.81 -59.50 -2.11
N LYS A 1021 67.33 -58.99 -0.98
CA LYS A 1021 66.29 -59.60 -0.16
C LYS A 1021 64.99 -58.80 -0.35
N VAL A 1022 63.95 -59.46 -0.81
CA VAL A 1022 62.59 -58.92 -0.91
C VAL A 1022 61.69 -59.84 -0.09
N ALA A 1023 61.22 -59.37 1.07
CA ALA A 1023 60.49 -60.19 2.03
C ALA A 1023 61.28 -61.46 2.40
N ASP A 1024 60.64 -62.63 2.35
CA ASP A 1024 61.25 -63.93 2.66
C ASP A 1024 62.16 -64.47 1.53
N SER A 1025 62.19 -63.81 0.37
CA SER A 1025 62.92 -64.27 -0.81
C SER A 1025 64.25 -63.53 -0.96
N GLN A 1026 65.35 -64.30 -0.98
CA GLN A 1026 66.70 -63.77 -1.18
C GLN A 1026 67.31 -64.25 -2.49
N MET A 1027 67.94 -63.32 -3.20
CA MET A 1027 68.79 -63.56 -4.37
C MET A 1027 70.20 -63.10 -4.07
N SER A 1028 71.19 -63.93 -4.34
CA SER A 1028 72.60 -63.55 -4.24
C SER A 1028 73.28 -63.73 -5.60
N TYR A 1029 74.09 -62.76 -5.98
CA TYR A 1029 74.83 -62.70 -7.24
C TYR A 1029 76.32 -62.47 -6.97
N TYR A 1030 77.18 -63.21 -7.64
CA TYR A 1030 78.65 -63.21 -7.47
C TYR A 1030 79.36 -63.29 -8.83
N HIS A 1031 78.93 -62.49 -9.82
CA HIS A 1031 79.45 -62.50 -11.20
C HIS A 1031 79.24 -63.84 -11.96
N GLY A 1032 78.23 -64.62 -11.57
CA GLY A 1032 77.83 -65.88 -12.20
C GLY A 1032 76.65 -65.77 -13.16
N PRO A 1033 76.11 -66.88 -13.67
CA PRO A 1033 74.89 -66.85 -14.49
C PRO A 1033 73.68 -66.40 -13.67
N SER A 1034 73.01 -65.35 -14.12
CA SER A 1034 71.83 -64.78 -13.45
C SER A 1034 70.64 -65.71 -13.50
N ARG A 1035 69.96 -65.89 -12.35
CA ARG A 1035 68.72 -66.67 -12.24
C ARG A 1035 67.51 -65.75 -12.13
N ILE A 1036 66.44 -66.10 -12.83
CA ILE A 1036 65.14 -65.44 -12.66
C ILE A 1036 64.50 -65.95 -11.37
N ARG A 1037 63.94 -65.04 -10.59
CA ARG A 1037 63.06 -65.36 -9.46
C ARG A 1037 61.69 -64.75 -9.67
N GLU A 1038 60.67 -65.53 -9.34
CA GLU A 1038 59.29 -65.06 -9.26
C GLU A 1038 59.03 -64.55 -7.84
N LEU A 1039 58.42 -63.38 -7.75
CA LEU A 1039 58.08 -62.67 -6.52
C LEU A 1039 56.65 -62.14 -6.65
N GLU A 1040 56.06 -61.78 -5.53
CA GLU A 1040 54.73 -61.17 -5.46
C GLU A 1040 54.77 -60.01 -4.47
N TRP A 1041 54.16 -58.88 -4.84
CA TRP A 1041 53.92 -57.77 -3.95
C TRP A 1041 52.40 -57.49 -3.91
N PRO A 1042 51.76 -57.39 -2.74
CA PRO A 1042 52.30 -57.57 -1.38
C PRO A 1042 52.78 -59.02 -1.10
N PRO A 1043 53.81 -59.21 -0.25
CA PRO A 1043 54.29 -60.54 0.12
C PRO A 1043 53.33 -61.25 1.08
N LYS A 1044 53.12 -62.57 0.89
CA LYS A 1044 52.22 -63.37 1.73
C LYS A 1044 52.65 -63.50 3.19
N SER A 1045 53.93 -63.27 3.49
CA SER A 1045 54.49 -63.36 4.84
C SER A 1045 54.22 -62.13 5.70
N GLY A 1046 53.85 -61.01 5.08
CA GLY A 1046 53.71 -59.72 5.77
C GLY A 1046 55.04 -59.02 6.08
N ASP A 1047 56.19 -59.59 5.70
CA ASP A 1047 57.49 -58.90 5.77
C ASP A 1047 57.67 -58.03 4.53
N PHE A 1048 57.62 -56.71 4.69
CA PHE A 1048 57.79 -55.75 3.59
C PHE A 1048 59.21 -55.20 3.45
N ASN A 1049 60.17 -55.71 4.22
CA ASN A 1049 61.55 -55.25 4.14
C ASN A 1049 62.17 -55.60 2.78
N VAL A 1050 62.72 -54.60 2.11
CA VAL A 1050 63.54 -54.76 0.91
C VAL A 1050 64.94 -54.26 1.21
N SER A 1051 65.93 -55.15 1.14
CA SER A 1051 67.32 -54.79 1.36
C SER A 1051 68.26 -55.31 0.28
N ILE A 1052 69.20 -54.46 -0.10
CA ILE A 1052 70.28 -54.75 -1.03
C ILE A 1052 71.58 -54.60 -0.26
N THR A 1053 72.27 -55.73 -0.07
CA THR A 1053 73.57 -55.78 0.60
C THR A 1053 74.66 -56.05 -0.43
N ILE A 1054 75.59 -55.11 -0.61
CA ILE A 1054 76.77 -55.26 -1.46
C ILE A 1054 77.99 -55.46 -0.57
N GLN A 1055 78.73 -56.55 -0.80
CA GLN A 1055 80.00 -56.79 -0.12
C GLN A 1055 81.15 -56.34 -1.02
N ASP A 1056 81.96 -55.41 -0.51
CA ASP A 1056 83.05 -54.79 -1.27
C ASP A 1056 84.34 -55.63 -1.25
N VAL A 1057 85.05 -55.63 -2.37
CA VAL A 1057 86.40 -56.21 -2.50
C VAL A 1057 87.44 -55.28 -1.86
N THR A 1058 87.24 -53.96 -1.94
CA THR A 1058 88.28 -52.97 -1.66
C THR A 1058 88.39 -52.51 -0.20
N ASP A 1059 87.31 -52.61 0.59
CA ASP A 1059 87.22 -52.20 2.01
C ASP A 1059 87.07 -53.43 2.94
N GLU A 1060 88.06 -54.35 2.94
CA GLU A 1060 88.13 -55.54 3.82
C GLU A 1060 86.88 -56.45 3.86
N GLY A 1061 86.06 -56.47 2.81
CA GLY A 1061 84.81 -57.25 2.81
C GLY A 1061 83.66 -56.59 3.58
N LYS A 1062 83.73 -55.28 3.85
CA LYS A 1062 82.66 -54.48 4.45
C LYS A 1062 81.37 -54.58 3.63
N GLN A 1063 80.25 -54.62 4.34
CA GLN A 1063 78.93 -54.73 3.74
C GLN A 1063 78.25 -53.35 3.76
N TYR A 1064 77.87 -52.89 2.57
CA TYR A 1064 77.01 -51.71 2.41
C TYR A 1064 75.58 -52.19 2.21
N VAL A 1065 74.66 -51.64 2.99
CA VAL A 1065 73.24 -52.02 2.96
C VAL A 1065 72.43 -50.81 2.56
N LEU A 1066 71.67 -50.95 1.47
CA LEU A 1066 70.53 -50.10 1.17
C LEU A 1066 69.29 -50.88 1.59
N SER A 1067 68.48 -50.32 2.48
CA SER A 1067 67.26 -50.98 2.96
C SER A 1067 66.10 -49.99 3.02
N GLU A 1068 64.98 -50.40 2.45
CA GLU A 1068 63.70 -49.70 2.54
C GLU A 1068 62.72 -50.59 3.31
N ASN A 1069 61.95 -49.97 4.19
CA ASN A 1069 60.94 -50.65 5.02
C ASN A 1069 59.59 -49.97 4.79
N GLY A 1070 58.50 -50.71 5.01
CA GLY A 1070 57.14 -50.23 4.79
C GLY A 1070 56.45 -50.99 3.66
N GLN A 1071 55.11 -50.96 3.64
CA GLN A 1071 54.28 -51.67 2.68
C GLN A 1071 54.59 -51.28 1.22
N TRP A 1072 55.09 -50.06 0.98
CA TRP A 1072 55.50 -49.57 -0.34
C TRP A 1072 57.03 -49.54 -0.54
N ALA A 1073 57.82 -50.24 0.28
CA ALA A 1073 59.29 -50.26 0.22
C ALA A 1073 59.84 -50.58 -1.17
N ILE A 1074 59.22 -51.52 -1.90
CA ILE A 1074 59.63 -51.84 -3.27
C ILE A 1074 59.46 -50.66 -4.23
N TYR A 1075 58.40 -49.87 -4.07
CA TYR A 1075 58.18 -48.68 -4.89
C TYR A 1075 59.18 -47.58 -4.53
N ARG A 1076 59.50 -47.39 -3.24
CA ARG A 1076 60.50 -46.39 -2.80
C ARG A 1076 61.90 -46.73 -3.30
N LEU A 1077 62.30 -47.99 -3.19
CA LEU A 1077 63.57 -48.49 -3.69
C LEU A 1077 63.70 -48.26 -5.20
N LEU A 1078 62.65 -48.54 -5.96
CA LEU A 1078 62.63 -48.31 -7.40
C LEU A 1078 62.60 -46.82 -7.75
N GLY A 1079 61.90 -45.99 -6.97
CA GLY A 1079 61.86 -44.53 -7.14
C GLY A 1079 63.21 -43.83 -6.89
N GLN A 1080 64.08 -44.41 -6.05
CA GLN A 1080 65.46 -43.94 -5.83
C GLN A 1080 66.43 -44.38 -6.93
N SER A 1081 66.00 -45.24 -7.86
CA SER A 1081 66.82 -45.81 -8.92
C SER A 1081 66.49 -45.21 -10.29
N THR A 1082 67.43 -45.23 -11.23
CA THR A 1082 67.11 -44.84 -12.61
C THR A 1082 66.46 -46.00 -13.35
N LEU A 1083 65.20 -45.83 -13.74
CA LEU A 1083 64.39 -46.85 -14.42
C LEU A 1083 64.47 -46.68 -15.94
N THR A 1084 64.84 -47.75 -16.65
CA THR A 1084 64.86 -47.80 -18.12
C THR A 1084 63.88 -48.88 -18.63
N ASN A 1085 62.78 -48.43 -19.22
CA ASN A 1085 61.74 -49.31 -19.77
C ASN A 1085 62.24 -50.11 -20.99
N GLN A 1086 61.81 -51.36 -21.12
CA GLN A 1086 62.11 -52.26 -22.23
C GLN A 1086 60.85 -52.54 -23.06
N HIS A 1087 61.02 -52.96 -24.32
CA HIS A 1087 59.90 -53.24 -25.23
C HIS A 1087 59.03 -54.44 -24.80
N ASP A 1088 59.53 -55.34 -23.95
CA ASP A 1088 58.83 -56.57 -23.54
C ASP A 1088 58.01 -56.41 -22.24
N GLY A 1089 57.76 -55.16 -21.81
CA GLY A 1089 57.06 -54.82 -20.58
C GLY A 1089 57.91 -54.91 -19.31
N SER A 1090 59.18 -55.31 -19.43
CA SER A 1090 60.15 -55.24 -18.32
C SER A 1090 60.81 -53.88 -18.23
N PHE A 1091 61.48 -53.60 -17.12
CA PHE A 1091 62.33 -52.43 -16.95
C PHE A 1091 63.62 -52.82 -16.24
N VAL A 1092 64.68 -52.05 -16.48
CA VAL A 1092 65.95 -52.18 -15.77
C VAL A 1092 66.06 -51.02 -14.78
N SER A 1093 66.30 -51.35 -13.53
CA SER A 1093 66.55 -50.43 -12.43
C SER A 1093 68.05 -50.43 -12.16
N ASP A 1094 68.71 -49.29 -12.36
CA ASP A 1094 70.10 -49.09 -11.97
C ASP A 1094 70.12 -48.50 -10.55
N ILE A 1095 70.57 -49.31 -9.59
CA ILE A 1095 70.56 -48.99 -8.16
C ILE A 1095 72.00 -48.78 -7.69
N THR A 1096 72.29 -47.63 -7.10
CA THR A 1096 73.61 -47.32 -6.54
C THR A 1096 73.59 -47.49 -5.02
N VAL A 1097 74.41 -48.39 -4.48
CA VAL A 1097 74.57 -48.61 -3.03
C VAL A 1097 75.96 -48.18 -2.60
N SER A 1098 76.06 -47.06 -1.86
CA SER A 1098 77.33 -46.49 -1.38
C SER A 1098 78.39 -46.35 -2.49
N GLY A 1099 77.96 -45.87 -3.67
CA GLY A 1099 78.82 -45.63 -4.84
C GLY A 1099 79.09 -46.83 -5.76
N ARG A 1100 78.44 -47.98 -5.54
CA ARG A 1100 78.55 -49.19 -6.38
C ARG A 1100 77.23 -49.48 -7.07
N ASP A 1101 77.28 -49.76 -8.37
CA ASP A 1101 76.09 -49.94 -9.18
C ASP A 1101 75.64 -51.41 -9.26
N LEU A 1102 74.32 -51.62 -9.20
CA LEU A 1102 73.64 -52.89 -9.37
C LEU A 1102 72.52 -52.71 -10.40
N LYS A 1103 72.52 -53.51 -11.46
CA LYS A 1103 71.45 -53.49 -12.47
C LYS A 1103 70.47 -54.62 -12.23
N LEU A 1104 69.22 -54.27 -11.94
CA LEU A 1104 68.14 -55.22 -11.68
C LEU A 1104 67.11 -55.16 -12.82
N ARG A 1105 66.83 -56.28 -13.49
CA ARG A 1105 65.69 -56.35 -14.42
C ARG A 1105 64.47 -56.84 -13.69
N VAL A 1106 63.39 -56.07 -13.72
CA VAL A 1106 62.09 -56.41 -13.17
C VAL A 1106 61.08 -56.53 -14.30
N LYS A 1107 60.31 -57.62 -14.33
CA LYS A 1107 59.25 -57.87 -15.30
C LYS A 1107 57.94 -58.21 -14.59
N PRO A 1108 56.97 -57.29 -14.55
CA PRO A 1108 55.64 -57.58 -14.03
C PRO A 1108 54.89 -58.57 -14.93
N LEU A 1109 54.00 -59.37 -14.34
CA LEU A 1109 53.14 -60.34 -15.05
C LEU A 1109 51.74 -59.76 -15.32
N SER A 1110 51.61 -58.44 -15.36
CA SER A 1110 50.40 -57.68 -15.68
C SER A 1110 50.45 -57.06 -17.09
N GLN A 1111 49.30 -56.70 -17.65
CA GLN A 1111 49.21 -56.11 -19.01
C GLN A 1111 49.87 -54.72 -19.12
N ARG A 1112 49.79 -53.90 -18.06
CA ARG A 1112 50.52 -52.64 -17.91
C ARG A 1112 51.51 -52.77 -16.76
N ASN A 1113 52.62 -52.06 -16.85
CA ASN A 1113 53.64 -52.07 -15.81
C ASN A 1113 53.17 -51.24 -14.59
N PRO A 1114 52.95 -51.85 -13.42
CA PRO A 1114 52.45 -51.15 -12.25
C PRO A 1114 53.52 -50.34 -11.52
N PHE A 1115 54.80 -50.69 -11.66
CA PHE A 1115 55.91 -50.03 -10.97
C PHE A 1115 56.36 -48.72 -11.65
N THR A 1116 55.90 -48.46 -12.87
CA THR A 1116 56.22 -47.24 -13.63
C THR A 1116 54.95 -46.49 -14.06
N LEU A 1117 53.87 -46.64 -13.29
CA LEU A 1117 52.55 -46.11 -13.63
C LEU A 1117 52.47 -44.61 -13.32
N ALA A 1118 52.60 -43.76 -14.33
CA ALA A 1118 52.58 -42.30 -14.15
C ALA A 1118 51.25 -41.80 -13.57
N GLU A 1119 50.14 -42.48 -13.88
CA GLU A 1119 48.81 -42.14 -13.36
C GLU A 1119 48.72 -42.29 -11.84
N LEU A 1120 49.47 -43.22 -11.23
CA LEU A 1120 49.51 -43.42 -9.77
C LEU A 1120 50.16 -42.23 -9.06
N TYR A 1121 51.31 -41.79 -9.57
CA TYR A 1121 52.09 -40.69 -8.98
C TYR A 1121 51.46 -39.31 -9.23
N ASN A 1122 50.64 -39.17 -10.27
CA ASN A 1122 49.93 -37.93 -10.61
C ASN A 1122 48.48 -37.92 -10.10
N PHE A 1123 48.08 -38.93 -9.31
CA PHE A 1123 46.71 -39.05 -8.83
C PHE A 1123 46.45 -38.09 -7.67
N SER A 1124 45.57 -37.12 -7.91
CA SER A 1124 45.08 -36.20 -6.90
C SER A 1124 43.59 -35.98 -7.12
N LEU A 1125 42.79 -36.02 -6.05
CA LEU A 1125 41.37 -35.70 -6.14
C LEU A 1125 41.16 -34.21 -5.83
N PRO A 1126 40.44 -33.47 -6.70
CA PRO A 1126 40.12 -32.08 -6.43
C PRO A 1126 39.11 -31.98 -5.27
N GLU A 1127 39.22 -30.92 -4.48
CA GLU A 1127 38.28 -30.61 -3.40
C GLU A 1127 36.89 -30.25 -3.94
N THR A 1128 36.87 -29.54 -5.08
CA THR A 1128 35.65 -29.09 -5.77
C THR A 1128 35.55 -29.72 -7.16
N ILE A 1129 34.37 -30.25 -7.47
CA ILE A 1129 34.07 -30.97 -8.71
C ILE A 1129 33.04 -30.23 -9.59
N ASP A 1130 32.42 -29.18 -9.07
CA ASP A 1130 31.59 -28.24 -9.81
C ASP A 1130 32.39 -27.00 -10.31
N LEU A 1131 31.94 -26.43 -11.45
CA LEU A 1131 32.53 -25.25 -12.11
C LEU A 1131 32.01 -23.91 -11.58
#